data_AF-A0A7J6E5L1-F1
#
_entry.id   AF-A0A7J6E5L1-F1
#
_cell.length_a   1.000
_cell.length_b   1.000
_cell.length_c   1.000
_cell.angle_alpha   90.00
_cell.angle_beta   90.00
_cell.angle_gamma   90.00
#
_symmetry.space_group_name_H-M   'P 1'
#
loop_
_entity.id
_entity.type
_entity.pdbx_description
1 polymer ?
#
loop_
_entity_poly.entity_id
_entity_poly.type
_entity_poly.pdbx_seq_one_letter_code
_entity_poly.pdbx_strand_id
1 'polypeptide(L)'
;MPYKILFLKYEELKKDDVFFIKKIADSLGFPFSKEEEHCGVPQRIVQLCSFENLKNMDVNKTGKRPTYWDNNFLYNMERDDEKIDEILTKLEKIKDPVGDIYRYNYQGFWIQAFTLKGLIPFQTQFEARDDDIILASCPKSGFWKASLEMPHKILFLKYEELKKDEVFFIKRIADFLGFPFSKEEEHCGVPQQIEQLCSFQSLKNMDVNKTGKHSLGMSNSSFFRKGEIGDWVNYLTPQMAERGKKLIQEKFGESDDEKIDEILTKLEKIKDPVGDIYRYNYQGFWIEAFTLKGLIPFQTQFEARDDDIILASCPKSAKTFEYTHSLSFITTIHQGLSLNPLDVFVSHWHFAHRFSGEDDIEPCHLEECFDMFCKGIHAFGPFWDHILGFWKASLEMPRKILFLKYEELMKNDIFFIKKIAHFLGFHFSKEEEHCGVPQQIEQLCSFENLKNINVNKTGKHSLEMSNSSFFRKGEIGDWVNYLTPQMAEHGKKLIQEKIGESGLMDEKIDEILAKLEKIKDPVGDICRYNYQGFWIQEFSLKGTTWLKSLIFSIVNRNNNNNINPLFTTNPHDLIPLLELSLPMETMIKPRLLSTHTPYSSLPQSIKYSHCKIVYICRNPLDVFVSHWHFSHKLYGENNIEPYHLEECFDMFCKGIHAFGPFWDHILGFWKASLEMPHKILFLKYEELKKDVVFFIKMIADFLEFPFSKEEEHCGVPQQIEQLCCFENLKNMDVNKTGKRPIGMSNSSFFRKGETGDWVNYLTPQMAERGKKLIQEKFGEFGLVFDFLD
;
A
#
# COMPACT_ATOMS: atom_id res chain seq x y z
N MET A 1 -0.17 29.05 -15.21
CA MET A 1 -0.98 30.08 -14.50
C MET A 1 -1.48 29.49 -13.18
N PRO A 2 -1.78 30.29 -12.15
CA PRO A 2 -2.41 29.76 -10.94
C PRO A 2 -3.86 29.34 -11.25
N TYR A 3 -4.18 28.08 -10.99
CA TYR A 3 -5.51 27.51 -11.22
C TYR A 3 -6.56 28.20 -10.35
N LYS A 4 -7.67 28.64 -10.96
CA LYS A 4 -8.88 29.02 -10.23
C LYS A 4 -9.83 27.83 -10.20
N ILE A 5 -10.05 27.26 -9.01
CA ILE A 5 -10.96 26.14 -8.81
C ILE A 5 -12.37 26.68 -8.58
N LEU A 6 -13.34 26.23 -9.37
CA LEU A 6 -14.75 26.54 -9.19
C LEU A 6 -15.47 25.35 -8.55
N PHE A 7 -15.86 25.47 -7.29
CA PHE A 7 -16.75 24.50 -6.64
C PHE A 7 -18.21 24.83 -6.97
N LEU A 8 -18.96 23.82 -7.44
CA LEU A 8 -20.40 23.86 -7.68
C LEU A 8 -21.05 22.59 -7.12
N LYS A 9 -22.22 22.73 -6.52
CA LYS A 9 -23.00 21.58 -6.04
C LYS A 9 -23.95 21.09 -7.12
N TYR A 10 -24.08 19.78 -7.28
CA TYR A 10 -25.04 19.15 -8.19
C TYR A 10 -26.51 19.56 -7.92
N GLU A 11 -26.81 20.00 -6.70
CA GLU A 11 -28.12 20.54 -6.28
C GLU A 11 -28.39 21.97 -6.77
N GLU A 12 -27.35 22.73 -7.15
CA GLU A 12 -27.44 24.05 -7.79
C GLU A 12 -27.63 23.90 -9.31
N LEU A 13 -26.94 22.92 -9.91
CA LEU A 13 -27.01 22.54 -11.34
C LEU A 13 -28.43 22.17 -11.84
N LYS A 14 -29.38 21.85 -10.95
CA LYS A 14 -30.77 21.51 -11.30
C LYS A 14 -31.78 22.65 -11.14
N LYS A 15 -31.36 23.85 -10.71
CA LYS A 15 -32.29 24.93 -10.32
C LYS A 15 -32.30 26.13 -11.25
N ASP A 16 -31.17 26.51 -11.84
CA ASP A 16 -31.05 27.68 -12.70
C ASP A 16 -29.85 27.58 -13.66
N ASP A 17 -30.10 27.16 -14.91
CA ASP A 17 -29.09 27.08 -15.97
C ASP A 17 -28.49 28.46 -16.32
N VAL A 18 -29.24 29.53 -16.09
CA VAL A 18 -28.85 30.92 -16.41
C VAL A 18 -27.81 31.40 -15.40
N PHE A 19 -28.03 31.10 -14.12
CA PHE A 19 -27.06 31.31 -13.04
C PHE A 19 -25.75 30.54 -13.31
N PHE A 20 -25.84 29.32 -13.84
CA PHE A 20 -24.68 28.50 -14.19
C PHE A 20 -23.84 29.13 -15.32
N ILE A 21 -24.47 29.52 -16.43
CA ILE A 21 -23.78 30.20 -17.55
C ILE A 21 -23.09 31.49 -17.10
N LYS A 22 -23.72 32.29 -16.22
CA LYS A 22 -23.10 33.47 -15.61
C LYS A 22 -21.85 33.12 -14.80
N LYS A 23 -21.93 32.11 -13.91
CA LYS A 23 -20.80 31.69 -13.09
C LYS A 23 -19.62 31.13 -13.92
N ILE A 24 -19.88 30.48 -15.04
CA ILE A 24 -18.82 30.07 -15.98
C ILE A 24 -18.15 31.30 -16.59
N ALA A 25 -18.94 32.25 -17.10
CA ALA A 25 -18.45 33.48 -17.72
C ALA A 25 -17.56 34.29 -16.75
N ASP A 26 -18.02 34.47 -15.50
CA ASP A 26 -17.25 35.09 -14.41
C ASP A 26 -15.92 34.36 -14.14
N SER A 27 -15.94 33.02 -14.15
CA SER A 27 -14.78 32.18 -13.83
C SER A 27 -13.73 32.17 -14.94
N LEU A 28 -14.17 32.24 -16.20
CA LEU A 28 -13.32 32.41 -17.38
C LEU A 28 -12.79 33.85 -17.53
N GLY A 29 -13.25 34.79 -16.70
CA GLY A 29 -12.81 36.19 -16.69
C GLY A 29 -13.58 37.12 -17.62
N PHE A 30 -14.74 36.68 -18.14
CA PHE A 30 -15.61 37.42 -19.04
C PHE A 30 -17.02 37.56 -18.44
N PRO A 31 -17.19 38.25 -17.30
CA PRO A 31 -18.51 38.43 -16.68
C PRO A 31 -19.48 39.16 -17.63
N PHE A 32 -20.75 38.75 -17.65
CA PHE A 32 -21.77 39.45 -18.43
C PHE A 32 -21.98 40.87 -17.90
N SER A 33 -22.04 41.85 -18.80
CA SER A 33 -22.42 43.22 -18.44
C SER A 33 -23.88 43.31 -18.01
N LYS A 34 -24.23 44.36 -17.25
CA LYS A 34 -25.62 44.57 -16.80
C LYS A 34 -26.58 44.78 -17.99
N GLU A 35 -26.13 45.39 -19.08
CA GLU A 35 -26.87 45.48 -20.33
C GLU A 35 -27.12 44.08 -20.93
N GLU A 36 -26.11 43.21 -21.03
CA GLU A 36 -26.27 41.85 -21.57
C GLU A 36 -27.20 40.98 -20.73
N GLU A 37 -27.10 41.07 -19.39
CA GLU A 37 -28.05 40.38 -18.50
C GLU A 37 -29.47 40.91 -18.65
N HIS A 38 -29.65 42.23 -18.78
CA HIS A 38 -30.98 42.84 -18.97
C HIS A 38 -31.58 42.52 -20.34
N CYS A 39 -30.74 42.39 -21.38
CA CYS A 39 -31.13 41.90 -22.70
C CYS A 39 -31.35 40.38 -22.77
N GLY A 40 -31.18 39.65 -21.66
CA GLY A 40 -31.43 38.22 -21.57
C GLY A 40 -30.39 37.35 -22.30
N VAL A 41 -29.17 37.86 -22.51
CA VAL A 41 -28.11 37.13 -23.23
C VAL A 41 -27.76 35.79 -22.56
N PRO A 42 -27.60 35.69 -21.22
CA PRO A 42 -27.35 34.40 -20.56
C PRO A 42 -28.47 33.38 -20.79
N GLN A 43 -29.74 33.80 -20.70
CA GLN A 43 -30.92 32.97 -20.98
C GLN A 43 -30.90 32.46 -22.43
N ARG A 44 -30.47 33.31 -23.37
CA ARG A 44 -30.38 32.97 -24.79
C ARG A 44 -29.26 31.98 -25.08
N ILE A 45 -28.14 32.08 -24.37
CA ILE A 45 -27.02 31.11 -24.44
C ILE A 45 -27.46 29.74 -23.91
N VAL A 46 -28.11 29.68 -22.74
CA VAL A 46 -28.74 28.44 -22.22
C VAL A 46 -29.66 27.81 -23.28
N GLN A 47 -30.52 28.62 -23.89
CA GLN A 47 -31.42 28.14 -24.94
C GLN A 47 -30.65 27.58 -26.14
N LEU A 48 -29.63 28.28 -26.65
CA LEU A 48 -28.82 27.87 -27.80
C LEU A 48 -28.04 26.57 -27.54
N CYS A 49 -27.54 26.37 -26.32
CA CYS A 49 -26.78 25.19 -25.91
C CYS A 49 -27.65 23.99 -25.52
N SER A 50 -28.98 24.13 -25.45
CA SER A 50 -29.87 22.99 -25.15
C SER A 50 -29.81 21.92 -26.25
N PHE A 51 -29.87 20.64 -25.85
CA PHE A 51 -29.80 19.48 -26.75
C PHE A 51 -30.77 19.59 -27.93
N GLU A 52 -32.03 19.98 -27.66
CA GLU A 52 -33.05 20.05 -28.68
C GLU A 52 -32.81 21.21 -29.66
N ASN A 53 -32.15 22.30 -29.26
CA ASN A 53 -31.73 23.35 -30.20
C ASN A 53 -30.46 22.97 -30.97
N LEU A 54 -29.45 22.36 -30.33
CA LEU A 54 -28.24 21.86 -31.00
C LEU A 54 -28.58 20.85 -32.10
N LYS A 55 -29.45 19.89 -31.80
CA LYS A 55 -30.04 18.94 -32.77
C LYS A 55 -30.81 19.64 -33.90
N ASN A 56 -31.44 20.77 -33.61
CA ASN A 56 -32.23 21.53 -34.58
C ASN A 56 -31.47 22.60 -35.37
N MET A 57 -30.17 22.84 -35.11
CA MET A 57 -29.37 23.83 -35.85
C MET A 57 -29.26 23.50 -37.34
N ASP A 58 -29.33 24.54 -38.20
CA ASP A 58 -29.22 24.39 -39.66
C ASP A 58 -27.91 23.74 -40.11
N VAL A 59 -26.81 23.90 -39.38
CA VAL A 59 -25.55 23.20 -39.71
C VAL A 59 -25.68 21.68 -39.57
N ASN A 60 -26.43 21.20 -38.57
CA ASN A 60 -26.65 19.78 -38.30
C ASN A 60 -27.75 19.17 -39.17
N LYS A 61 -28.67 20.01 -39.70
CA LYS A 61 -29.71 19.60 -40.67
C LYS A 61 -29.29 19.68 -42.13
N THR A 62 -28.56 20.73 -42.52
CA THR A 62 -28.28 21.06 -43.93
C THR A 62 -26.83 20.84 -44.35
N GLY A 63 -25.92 20.62 -43.38
CA GLY A 63 -24.48 20.51 -43.63
C GLY A 63 -23.79 21.83 -44.01
N LYS A 64 -24.51 22.96 -44.09
CA LYS A 64 -23.90 24.28 -44.33
C LYS A 64 -23.35 24.85 -43.02
N ARG A 65 -22.03 25.03 -42.94
CA ARG A 65 -21.38 25.71 -41.80
C ARG A 65 -21.86 27.17 -41.70
N PRO A 66 -22.07 27.72 -40.48
CA PRO A 66 -22.28 29.14 -40.30
C PRO A 66 -21.04 29.92 -40.74
N THR A 67 -21.23 31.04 -41.43
CA THR A 67 -20.16 31.91 -41.96
C THR A 67 -19.36 32.67 -40.88
N TYR A 68 -19.64 32.41 -39.60
CA TYR A 68 -18.92 33.02 -38.46
C TYR A 68 -17.54 32.40 -38.19
N TRP A 69 -17.31 31.15 -38.62
CA TRP A 69 -15.97 30.59 -38.68
C TRP A 69 -15.34 31.00 -40.00
N ASP A 70 -14.80 32.21 -40.01
CA ASP A 70 -14.03 32.75 -41.13
C ASP A 70 -12.80 31.84 -41.32
N ASN A 71 -12.75 31.05 -42.41
CA ASN A 71 -11.76 29.98 -42.61
C ASN A 71 -10.35 30.53 -42.98
N ASN A 72 -10.07 31.78 -42.62
CA ASN A 72 -8.97 32.57 -43.15
C ASN A 72 -7.59 32.09 -42.66
N PHE A 73 -7.45 31.42 -41.52
CA PHE A 73 -6.12 31.03 -41.03
C PHE A 73 -5.41 29.98 -41.90
N LEU A 74 -6.16 29.04 -42.52
CA LEU A 74 -5.61 28.04 -43.45
C LEU A 74 -5.71 28.45 -44.93
N TYR A 75 -6.51 29.47 -45.25
CA TYR A 75 -6.61 30.02 -46.61
C TYR A 75 -5.66 31.19 -46.87
N ASN A 76 -5.13 31.85 -45.83
CA ASN A 76 -4.20 32.99 -45.96
C ASN A 76 -2.71 32.58 -45.98
N MET A 77 -2.36 31.29 -45.91
CA MET A 77 -0.97 30.85 -46.15
C MET A 77 -0.60 31.11 -47.62
N GLU A 78 0.47 31.87 -47.87
CA GLU A 78 0.91 32.19 -49.22
C GLU A 78 1.36 30.92 -49.94
N ARG A 79 0.76 30.64 -51.11
CA ARG A 79 1.10 29.47 -51.94
C ARG A 79 1.88 29.91 -53.16
N ASP A 80 3.17 29.62 -53.15
CA ASP A 80 4.03 29.71 -54.32
C ASP A 80 3.83 28.45 -55.19
N ASP A 81 2.70 28.41 -55.88
CA ASP A 81 2.29 27.25 -56.70
C ASP A 81 3.29 26.96 -57.83
N GLU A 82 3.95 27.97 -58.39
CA GLU A 82 4.98 27.81 -59.42
C GLU A 82 6.22 27.08 -58.88
N LYS A 83 6.72 27.48 -57.70
CA LYS A 83 7.84 26.79 -57.03
C LYS A 83 7.49 25.39 -56.56
N ILE A 84 6.24 25.15 -56.15
CA ILE A 84 5.78 23.80 -55.78
C ILE A 84 5.68 22.91 -57.04
N ASP A 85 5.20 23.44 -58.17
CA ASP A 85 5.20 22.71 -59.43
C ASP A 85 6.65 22.47 -59.95
N GLU A 86 7.58 23.40 -59.76
CA GLU A 86 9.01 23.18 -60.02
C GLU A 86 9.58 22.03 -59.16
N ILE A 87 9.27 22.00 -57.86
CA ILE A 87 9.64 20.89 -56.96
C ILE A 87 9.08 19.57 -57.48
N LEU A 88 7.79 19.53 -57.86
CA LEU A 88 7.12 18.32 -58.37
C LEU A 88 7.79 17.77 -59.65
N THR A 89 8.42 18.59 -60.49
CA THR A 89 9.19 18.09 -61.65
C THR A 89 10.47 17.33 -61.27
N LYS A 90 11.02 17.58 -60.07
CA LYS A 90 12.30 17.04 -59.60
C LYS A 90 12.14 15.81 -58.69
N LEU A 91 10.94 15.55 -58.18
CA LEU A 91 10.66 14.39 -57.32
C LEU A 91 10.46 13.12 -58.15
N GLU A 92 10.92 11.99 -57.59
CA GLU A 92 10.56 10.66 -58.09
C GLU A 92 9.03 10.51 -58.07
N LYS A 93 8.42 10.03 -59.17
CA LYS A 93 6.97 9.85 -59.26
C LYS A 93 6.55 8.49 -59.79
N ILE A 94 5.48 7.95 -59.22
CA ILE A 94 4.85 6.69 -59.62
C ILE A 94 3.38 6.92 -59.95
N LYS A 95 2.83 6.12 -60.87
CA LYS A 95 1.39 6.11 -61.14
C LYS A 95 0.67 5.32 -60.04
N ASP A 96 -0.42 5.87 -59.51
CA ASP A 96 -1.26 5.18 -58.53
C ASP A 96 -1.98 3.98 -59.21
N PRO A 97 -2.05 2.80 -58.58
CA PRO A 97 -2.82 1.67 -59.11
C PRO A 97 -4.32 1.95 -59.27
N VAL A 98 -4.85 3.00 -58.62
CA VAL A 98 -6.27 3.36 -58.64
C VAL A 98 -6.46 4.74 -59.27
N GLY A 99 -6.95 4.75 -60.51
CA GLY A 99 -7.25 5.98 -61.27
C GLY A 99 -6.06 6.52 -62.06
N ASP A 100 -6.20 7.73 -62.61
CA ASP A 100 -5.16 8.41 -63.40
C ASP A 100 -4.46 9.48 -62.56
N ILE A 101 -3.86 9.06 -61.45
CA ILE A 101 -3.23 9.92 -60.45
C ILE A 101 -1.75 9.53 -60.29
N TYR A 102 -0.89 10.51 -60.01
CA TYR A 102 0.53 10.28 -59.69
C TYR A 102 0.83 10.62 -58.22
N ARG A 103 1.71 9.82 -57.61
CA ARG A 103 2.33 10.10 -56.31
C ARG A 103 3.78 10.48 -56.50
N TYR A 104 4.25 11.40 -55.67
CA TYR A 104 5.59 11.96 -55.67
C TYR A 104 6.26 11.61 -54.34
N ASN A 105 7.53 11.21 -54.38
CA ASN A 105 8.33 10.90 -53.21
C ASN A 105 8.88 12.21 -52.62
N TYR A 106 8.31 12.66 -51.51
CA TYR A 106 8.76 13.86 -50.79
C TYR A 106 9.13 13.49 -49.36
N GLN A 107 10.37 13.81 -48.95
CA GLN A 107 10.91 13.49 -47.61
C GLN A 107 10.75 11.99 -47.22
N GLY A 108 10.74 11.08 -48.20
CA GLY A 108 10.58 9.64 -48.00
C GLY A 108 9.13 9.13 -48.04
N PHE A 109 8.14 10.00 -48.29
CA PHE A 109 6.72 9.67 -48.32
C PHE A 109 6.10 9.85 -49.71
N TRP A 110 5.22 8.92 -50.11
CA TRP A 110 4.52 8.94 -51.40
C TRP A 110 3.20 9.71 -51.35
N ILE A 111 3.28 11.00 -51.70
CA ILE A 111 2.22 11.99 -51.51
C ILE A 111 1.66 12.46 -52.87
N GLN A 112 0.37 12.82 -52.95
CA GLN A 112 -0.23 13.39 -54.16
C GLN A 112 0.13 14.87 -54.33
N ALA A 113 0.25 15.37 -55.57
CA ALA A 113 0.60 16.76 -55.86
C ALA A 113 -0.31 17.79 -55.15
N PHE A 114 -1.63 17.53 -55.11
CA PHE A 114 -2.60 18.37 -54.38
C PHE A 114 -2.26 18.50 -52.88
N THR A 115 -1.86 17.40 -52.24
CA THR A 115 -1.48 17.40 -50.81
C THR A 115 -0.16 18.13 -50.59
N LEU A 116 0.80 18.03 -51.52
CA LEU A 116 2.07 18.79 -51.44
C LEU A 116 1.87 20.31 -51.50
N LYS A 117 0.89 20.78 -52.30
CA LYS A 117 0.49 22.20 -52.35
C LYS A 117 -0.08 22.74 -51.02
N GLY A 118 -0.53 21.87 -50.11
CA GLY A 118 -0.87 22.23 -48.73
C GLY A 118 0.27 21.99 -47.72
N LEU A 119 1.04 20.90 -47.90
CA LEU A 119 2.09 20.50 -46.96
C LEU A 119 3.27 21.49 -46.91
N ILE A 120 3.70 22.03 -48.05
CA ILE A 120 4.88 22.91 -48.12
C ILE A 120 4.61 24.26 -47.42
N PRO A 121 3.48 24.96 -47.64
CA PRO A 121 3.10 26.12 -46.83
C PRO A 121 2.95 25.77 -45.34
N PHE A 122 2.30 24.65 -45.01
CA PHE A 122 2.16 24.20 -43.62
C PHE A 122 3.52 24.00 -42.93
N GLN A 123 4.49 23.34 -43.58
CA GLN A 123 5.84 23.15 -43.03
C GLN A 123 6.66 24.45 -42.89
N THR A 124 6.25 25.55 -43.53
CA THR A 124 7.06 26.79 -43.58
C THR A 124 6.41 28.00 -42.93
N GLN A 125 5.10 27.96 -42.68
CA GLN A 125 4.31 29.10 -42.20
C GLN A 125 3.42 28.77 -41.00
N PHE A 126 3.26 27.50 -40.63
CA PHE A 126 2.45 27.12 -39.46
C PHE A 126 3.28 27.17 -38.17
N GLU A 127 2.95 28.12 -37.31
CA GLU A 127 3.44 28.19 -35.93
C GLU A 127 2.37 27.63 -34.98
N ALA A 128 2.68 26.54 -34.29
CA ALA A 128 1.79 25.94 -33.30
C ALA A 128 1.81 26.73 -31.99
N ARG A 129 0.64 26.87 -31.36
CA ARG A 129 0.45 27.47 -30.04
C ARG A 129 0.47 26.37 -28.96
N ASP A 130 0.81 26.74 -27.73
CA ASP A 130 0.85 25.79 -26.59
C ASP A 130 -0.52 25.15 -26.26
N ASP A 131 -1.63 25.74 -26.73
CA ASP A 131 -3.01 25.24 -26.59
C ASP A 131 -3.55 24.51 -27.83
N ASP A 132 -2.75 24.31 -28.88
CA ASP A 132 -3.19 23.62 -30.10
C ASP A 132 -3.21 22.09 -29.93
N ILE A 133 -4.39 21.47 -30.08
CA ILE A 133 -4.57 20.02 -30.06
C ILE A 133 -4.50 19.48 -31.50
N ILE A 134 -3.40 18.80 -31.83
CA ILE A 134 -3.17 18.22 -33.16
C ILE A 134 -3.65 16.76 -33.22
N LEU A 135 -4.82 16.52 -33.81
CA LEU A 135 -5.32 15.17 -34.08
C LEU A 135 -4.60 14.56 -35.30
N ALA A 136 -3.48 13.88 -35.06
CA ALA A 136 -2.73 13.16 -36.09
C ALA A 136 -3.30 11.73 -36.29
N SER A 137 -3.70 11.41 -37.53
CA SER A 137 -3.97 10.03 -37.94
C SER A 137 -3.20 9.68 -39.20
N CYS A 138 -2.51 8.54 -39.18
CA CYS A 138 -1.92 7.93 -40.36
C CYS A 138 -2.73 6.67 -40.70
N PRO A 139 -2.96 6.33 -41.98
CA PRO A 139 -3.34 4.98 -42.36
C PRO A 139 -2.20 4.00 -42.01
N LYS A 140 -2.21 3.53 -40.75
CA LYS A 140 -1.23 2.65 -40.07
C LYS A 140 0.05 3.40 -39.64
N SER A 141 0.36 3.36 -38.34
CA SER A 141 0.98 4.48 -37.61
C SER A 141 2.42 4.22 -37.10
N GLY A 142 3.21 5.30 -37.05
CA GLY A 142 4.55 5.33 -36.44
C GLY A 142 4.66 6.08 -35.10
N PHE A 143 3.58 6.75 -34.65
CA PHE A 143 3.56 7.60 -33.45
C PHE A 143 3.63 6.84 -32.11
N TRP A 144 3.49 5.50 -32.14
CA TRP A 144 3.58 4.64 -30.95
C TRP A 144 4.85 4.91 -30.12
N LYS A 145 6.04 4.91 -30.74
CA LYS A 145 7.31 5.12 -30.00
C LYS A 145 7.37 6.48 -29.33
N ALA A 146 6.95 7.54 -30.05
CA ALA A 146 6.92 8.90 -29.49
C ALA A 146 5.92 9.05 -28.34
N SER A 147 4.83 8.25 -28.31
CA SER A 147 3.91 8.22 -27.17
C SER A 147 4.46 7.54 -25.91
N LEU A 148 5.45 6.66 -26.06
CA LEU A 148 6.20 6.10 -24.92
C LEU A 148 7.19 7.14 -24.36
N GLU A 149 7.84 7.89 -25.23
CA GLU A 149 8.83 8.92 -24.84
C GLU A 149 8.18 10.19 -24.27
N MET A 150 6.97 10.55 -24.72
CA MET A 150 6.26 11.77 -24.31
C MET A 150 4.76 11.52 -24.04
N PRO A 151 4.39 10.64 -23.08
CA PRO A 151 2.99 10.25 -22.85
C PRO A 151 2.08 11.41 -22.41
N HIS A 152 2.66 12.47 -21.84
CA HIS A 152 1.96 13.70 -21.45
C HIS A 152 1.78 14.71 -22.61
N LYS A 153 2.33 14.44 -23.80
CA LYS A 153 2.13 15.25 -25.03
C LYS A 153 1.54 14.47 -26.20
N ILE A 154 1.63 13.14 -26.19
CA ILE A 154 1.18 12.28 -27.29
C ILE A 154 0.39 11.10 -26.71
N LEU A 155 -0.94 11.17 -26.81
CA LEU A 155 -1.82 10.03 -26.55
C LEU A 155 -1.92 9.15 -27.82
N PHE A 156 -1.46 7.91 -27.72
CA PHE A 156 -1.63 6.91 -28.76
C PHE A 156 -2.80 5.96 -28.45
N LEU A 157 -3.67 5.74 -29.43
CA LEU A 157 -4.86 4.91 -29.33
C LEU A 157 -4.90 3.93 -30.50
N LYS A 158 -4.99 2.61 -30.23
CA LYS A 158 -5.33 1.63 -31.27
C LYS A 158 -6.85 1.54 -31.38
N TYR A 159 -7.37 1.46 -32.60
CA TYR A 159 -8.81 1.38 -32.83
C TYR A 159 -9.40 0.09 -32.23
N GLU A 160 -8.64 -1.00 -32.29
CA GLU A 160 -8.96 -2.31 -31.74
C GLU A 160 -9.00 -2.33 -30.20
N GLU A 161 -8.23 -1.47 -29.54
CA GLU A 161 -8.27 -1.30 -28.09
C GLU A 161 -9.43 -0.39 -27.70
N LEU A 162 -9.60 0.73 -28.40
CA LEU A 162 -10.72 1.66 -28.21
C LEU A 162 -12.07 0.94 -28.30
N LYS A 163 -12.23 0.02 -29.26
CA LYS A 163 -13.44 -0.80 -29.44
C LYS A 163 -13.69 -1.87 -28.37
N LYS A 164 -12.71 -2.20 -27.53
CA LYS A 164 -12.90 -3.15 -26.42
C LYS A 164 -13.51 -2.50 -25.19
N ASP A 165 -13.19 -1.21 -24.94
CA ASP A 165 -13.71 -0.44 -23.81
C ASP A 165 -13.79 1.05 -24.18
N GLU A 166 -14.84 1.43 -24.92
CA GLU A 166 -15.01 2.80 -25.43
C GLU A 166 -15.10 3.82 -24.28
N VAL A 167 -15.67 3.42 -23.14
CA VAL A 167 -15.86 4.28 -21.96
C VAL A 167 -14.53 4.55 -21.25
N PHE A 168 -13.69 3.53 -21.05
CA PHE A 168 -12.33 3.72 -20.52
C PHE A 168 -11.51 4.68 -21.38
N PHE A 169 -11.56 4.51 -22.71
CA PHE A 169 -10.81 5.37 -23.62
C PHE A 169 -11.35 6.80 -23.70
N ILE A 170 -12.67 7.01 -23.55
CA ILE A 170 -13.26 8.36 -23.41
C ILE A 170 -12.72 9.06 -22.16
N LYS A 171 -12.65 8.37 -21.01
CA LYS A 171 -12.04 8.92 -19.78
C LYS A 171 -10.57 9.28 -20.00
N ARG A 172 -9.78 8.34 -20.55
CA ARG A 172 -8.35 8.54 -20.83
C ARG A 172 -8.07 9.70 -21.79
N ILE A 173 -8.96 9.96 -22.76
CA ILE A 173 -8.88 11.14 -23.63
C ILE A 173 -9.16 12.42 -22.83
N ALA A 174 -10.20 12.43 -22.00
CA ALA A 174 -10.56 13.57 -21.17
C ALA A 174 -9.43 13.95 -20.19
N ASP A 175 -8.85 12.95 -19.52
CA ASP A 175 -7.68 13.10 -18.64
C ASP A 175 -6.48 13.70 -19.38
N PHE A 176 -6.14 13.16 -20.56
CA PHE A 176 -5.02 13.62 -21.38
C PHE A 176 -5.22 15.06 -21.89
N LEU A 177 -6.45 15.46 -22.18
CA LEU A 177 -6.79 16.84 -22.56
C LEU A 177 -6.80 17.82 -21.37
N GLY A 178 -6.58 17.34 -20.14
CA GLY A 178 -6.59 18.15 -18.92
C GLY A 178 -7.97 18.41 -18.33
N PHE A 179 -8.99 17.66 -18.77
CA PHE A 179 -10.38 17.76 -18.34
C PHE A 179 -10.90 16.40 -17.82
N PRO A 180 -10.30 15.83 -16.76
CA PRO A 180 -10.73 14.55 -16.19
C PRO A 180 -12.19 14.63 -15.70
N PHE A 181 -12.94 13.54 -15.86
CA PHE A 181 -14.31 13.47 -15.33
C PHE A 181 -14.31 13.48 -13.79
N SER A 182 -15.19 14.28 -13.20
CA SER A 182 -15.47 14.22 -11.76
C SER A 182 -16.14 12.89 -11.37
N LYS A 183 -16.01 12.49 -10.11
CA LYS A 183 -16.67 11.27 -9.58
C LYS A 183 -18.18 11.34 -9.74
N GLU A 184 -18.74 12.54 -9.66
CA GLU A 184 -20.14 12.86 -9.85
C GLU A 184 -20.58 12.66 -11.31
N GLU A 185 -19.78 13.12 -12.29
CA GLU A 185 -20.04 12.89 -13.73
C GLU A 185 -19.93 11.41 -14.10
N GLU A 186 -18.95 10.69 -13.55
CA GLU A 186 -18.85 9.25 -13.72
C GLU A 186 -20.06 8.51 -13.11
N HIS A 187 -20.49 8.88 -11.91
CA HIS A 187 -21.65 8.28 -11.24
C HIS A 187 -22.97 8.59 -11.98
N CYS A 188 -23.09 9.77 -12.57
CA CYS A 188 -24.21 10.15 -13.44
C CYS A 188 -24.12 9.60 -14.87
N GLY A 189 -23.06 8.82 -15.18
CA GLY A 189 -22.92 8.13 -16.45
C GLY A 189 -22.58 9.04 -17.63
N VAL A 190 -21.95 10.20 -17.41
CA VAL A 190 -21.59 11.14 -18.48
C VAL A 190 -20.65 10.51 -19.52
N PRO A 191 -19.61 9.72 -19.15
CA PRO A 191 -18.79 8.99 -20.12
C PRO A 191 -19.60 8.05 -21.03
N GLN A 192 -20.62 7.38 -20.48
CA GLN A 192 -21.53 6.49 -21.22
C GLN A 192 -22.48 7.27 -22.13
N GLN A 193 -22.91 8.46 -21.74
CA GLN A 193 -23.67 9.35 -22.63
C GLN A 193 -22.83 9.82 -23.82
N ILE A 194 -21.54 10.12 -23.59
CA ILE A 194 -20.59 10.48 -24.65
C ILE A 194 -20.34 9.29 -25.59
N GLU A 195 -20.15 8.07 -25.05
CA GLU A 195 -20.07 6.83 -25.83
C GLU A 195 -21.31 6.67 -26.73
N GLN A 196 -22.51 6.80 -26.17
CA GLN A 196 -23.76 6.66 -26.91
C GLN A 196 -23.88 7.70 -28.05
N LEU A 197 -23.52 8.97 -27.78
CA LEU A 197 -23.55 10.07 -28.75
C LEU A 197 -22.52 9.89 -29.87
N CYS A 198 -21.29 9.49 -29.53
CA CYS A 198 -20.17 9.30 -30.45
C CYS A 198 -20.16 7.91 -31.11
N SER A 199 -21.04 6.99 -30.71
CA SER A 199 -21.10 5.64 -31.26
C SER A 199 -21.27 5.65 -32.79
N PHE A 200 -20.70 4.64 -33.45
CA PHE A 200 -20.75 4.52 -34.91
C PHE A 200 -22.19 4.53 -35.44
N GLN A 201 -23.13 3.92 -34.71
CA GLN A 201 -24.55 3.90 -35.09
C GLN A 201 -25.20 5.26 -34.93
N SER A 202 -24.95 6.01 -33.84
CA SER A 202 -25.46 7.37 -33.68
C SER A 202 -24.94 8.29 -34.78
N LEU A 203 -23.62 8.35 -34.99
CA LEU A 203 -23.01 9.20 -36.01
C LEU A 203 -23.46 8.84 -37.43
N LYS A 204 -23.46 7.55 -37.80
CA LYS A 204 -23.96 7.09 -39.12
C LYS A 204 -25.42 7.44 -39.35
N ASN A 205 -26.22 7.57 -38.29
CA ASN A 205 -27.64 7.86 -38.41
C ASN A 205 -28.03 9.34 -38.46
N MET A 206 -27.10 10.27 -38.21
CA MET A 206 -27.35 11.71 -38.34
C MET A 206 -27.65 12.11 -39.80
N ASP A 207 -28.60 13.02 -40.02
CA ASP A 207 -29.05 13.42 -41.36
C ASP A 207 -27.91 14.01 -42.23
N VAL A 208 -27.04 14.82 -41.62
CA VAL A 208 -25.83 15.36 -42.26
C VAL A 208 -24.85 14.26 -42.73
N ASN A 209 -24.81 13.11 -42.06
CA ASN A 209 -23.95 11.99 -42.43
C ASN A 209 -24.62 11.03 -43.44
N LYS A 210 -25.95 10.99 -43.48
CA LYS A 210 -26.73 10.25 -44.49
C LYS A 210 -26.78 10.95 -45.85
N THR A 211 -27.04 12.27 -45.85
CA THR A 211 -27.40 13.01 -47.07
C THR A 211 -26.45 14.17 -47.42
N GLY A 212 -25.62 14.61 -46.48
CA GLY A 212 -24.68 15.71 -46.68
C GLY A 212 -23.49 15.36 -47.58
N LYS A 213 -22.77 16.39 -48.03
CA LYS A 213 -21.53 16.28 -48.80
C LYS A 213 -20.41 17.08 -48.13
N HIS A 214 -19.19 16.56 -48.24
CA HIS A 214 -17.97 17.23 -47.82
C HIS A 214 -17.66 18.44 -48.73
N SER A 215 -16.80 19.35 -48.29
CA SER A 215 -16.30 20.48 -49.10
C SER A 215 -15.59 20.08 -50.40
N LEU A 216 -15.20 18.80 -50.50
CA LEU A 216 -14.58 18.19 -51.69
C LEU A 216 -15.59 17.39 -52.55
N GLY A 217 -16.90 17.61 -52.36
CA GLY A 217 -17.98 16.99 -53.15
C GLY A 217 -18.30 15.53 -52.83
N MET A 218 -17.47 14.84 -52.04
CA MET A 218 -17.71 13.46 -51.57
C MET A 218 -18.96 13.37 -50.68
N SER A 219 -19.74 12.30 -50.81
CA SER A 219 -20.89 12.04 -49.93
C SER A 219 -20.42 11.71 -48.51
N ASN A 220 -21.02 12.31 -47.48
CA ASN A 220 -20.63 12.05 -46.09
C ASN A 220 -20.86 10.58 -45.70
N SER A 221 -21.87 9.93 -46.30
CA SER A 221 -22.15 8.50 -46.11
C SER A 221 -21.01 7.58 -46.54
N SER A 222 -20.09 8.04 -47.39
CA SER A 222 -18.91 7.28 -47.82
C SER A 222 -17.91 6.99 -46.69
N PHE A 223 -17.93 7.79 -45.62
CA PHE A 223 -17.09 7.61 -44.42
C PHE A 223 -17.69 6.60 -43.42
N PHE A 224 -18.99 6.31 -43.49
CA PHE A 224 -19.71 5.47 -42.51
C PHE A 224 -20.12 4.09 -43.08
N ARG A 225 -19.13 3.25 -43.38
CA ARG A 225 -19.35 1.91 -43.99
C ARG A 225 -19.86 0.87 -42.97
N LYS A 226 -18.96 0.10 -42.34
CA LYS A 226 -19.30 -0.95 -41.36
C LYS A 226 -18.81 -0.67 -39.94
N GLY A 227 -17.57 -0.21 -39.79
CA GLY A 227 -16.96 0.03 -38.46
C GLY A 227 -16.50 -1.25 -37.74
N GLU A 228 -16.45 -2.38 -38.45
CA GLU A 228 -16.13 -3.70 -37.91
C GLU A 228 -14.63 -4.00 -38.01
N ILE A 229 -14.05 -4.51 -36.91
CA ILE A 229 -12.68 -5.01 -36.88
C ILE A 229 -12.63 -6.34 -37.65
N GLY A 230 -11.60 -6.53 -38.47
CA GLY A 230 -11.39 -7.78 -39.22
C GLY A 230 -12.12 -7.88 -40.57
N ASP A 231 -12.90 -6.87 -40.98
CA ASP A 231 -13.65 -6.88 -42.26
C ASP A 231 -12.76 -7.10 -43.51
N TRP A 232 -11.44 -6.87 -43.40
CA TRP A 232 -10.46 -7.17 -44.45
C TRP A 232 -10.47 -8.63 -44.91
N VAL A 233 -10.88 -9.59 -44.05
CA VAL A 233 -10.98 -11.02 -44.40
C VAL A 233 -11.96 -11.24 -45.56
N ASN A 234 -12.97 -10.38 -45.70
CA ASN A 234 -13.96 -10.45 -46.79
C ASN A 234 -13.41 -9.95 -48.15
N TYR A 235 -12.21 -9.35 -48.18
CA TYR A 235 -11.66 -8.69 -49.37
C TYR A 235 -10.25 -9.17 -49.77
N LEU A 236 -9.52 -9.85 -48.87
CA LEU A 236 -8.18 -10.37 -49.14
C LEU A 236 -8.20 -11.88 -49.26
N THR A 237 -7.51 -12.42 -50.28
CA THR A 237 -7.27 -13.87 -50.34
C THR A 237 -6.31 -14.29 -49.22
N PRO A 238 -6.30 -15.57 -48.79
CA PRO A 238 -5.37 -16.06 -47.77
C PRO A 238 -3.90 -15.77 -48.10
N GLN A 239 -3.51 -15.87 -49.37
CA GLN A 239 -2.15 -15.54 -49.82
C GLN A 239 -1.81 -14.04 -49.70
N MET A 240 -2.78 -13.15 -49.97
CA MET A 240 -2.61 -11.71 -49.79
C MET A 240 -2.54 -11.33 -48.31
N ALA A 241 -3.37 -11.96 -47.48
CA ALA A 241 -3.34 -11.80 -46.03
C ALA A 241 -1.99 -12.26 -45.44
N GLU A 242 -1.52 -13.44 -45.82
CA GLU A 242 -0.25 -14.01 -45.35
C GLU A 242 0.96 -13.17 -45.79
N ARG A 243 1.00 -12.72 -47.04
CA ARG A 243 2.00 -11.75 -47.51
C ARG A 243 1.95 -10.44 -46.72
N GLY A 244 0.75 -10.00 -46.34
CA GLY A 244 0.54 -8.84 -45.48
C GLY A 244 1.11 -9.02 -44.08
N LYS A 245 0.80 -10.14 -43.43
CA LYS A 245 1.37 -10.51 -42.12
C LYS A 245 2.89 -10.55 -42.15
N LYS A 246 3.48 -11.25 -43.13
CA LYS A 246 4.93 -11.36 -43.27
C LYS A 246 5.59 -9.98 -43.43
N LEU A 247 5.02 -9.10 -44.25
CA LEU A 247 5.52 -7.73 -44.40
C LEU A 247 5.39 -6.89 -43.12
N ILE A 248 4.35 -7.13 -42.30
CA ILE A 248 4.21 -6.50 -40.98
C ILE A 248 5.29 -7.02 -40.03
N GLN A 249 5.50 -8.34 -39.97
CA GLN A 249 6.56 -8.99 -39.20
C GLN A 249 7.96 -8.48 -39.59
N GLU A 250 8.26 -8.39 -40.89
CA GLU A 250 9.52 -7.88 -41.44
C GLU A 250 9.76 -6.37 -41.17
N LYS A 251 8.70 -5.56 -41.00
CA LYS A 251 8.80 -4.09 -40.85
C LYS A 251 8.61 -3.58 -39.43
N PHE A 252 7.83 -4.27 -38.60
CA PHE A 252 7.45 -3.85 -37.26
C PHE A 252 7.87 -4.86 -36.18
N GLY A 253 8.37 -6.04 -36.57
CA GLY A 253 8.65 -7.17 -35.67
C GLY A 253 7.43 -8.07 -35.48
N GLU A 254 7.64 -9.22 -34.83
CA GLU A 254 6.57 -10.14 -34.46
C GLU A 254 5.55 -9.50 -33.51
N SER A 255 4.29 -9.88 -33.63
CA SER A 255 3.28 -9.53 -32.62
C SER A 255 3.62 -10.20 -31.29
N ASP A 256 3.23 -9.58 -30.17
CA ASP A 256 3.52 -10.15 -28.85
C ASP A 256 2.81 -11.51 -28.65
N ASP A 257 1.63 -11.70 -29.25
CA ASP A 257 0.95 -13.01 -29.28
C ASP A 257 1.76 -14.09 -30.01
N GLU A 258 2.36 -13.80 -31.17
CA GLU A 258 3.18 -14.77 -31.92
C GLU A 258 4.48 -15.11 -31.20
N LYS A 259 5.12 -14.11 -30.55
CA LYS A 259 6.28 -14.35 -29.67
C LYS A 259 5.92 -15.25 -28.49
N ILE A 260 4.76 -15.02 -27.88
CA ILE A 260 4.28 -15.81 -26.73
C ILE A 260 3.93 -17.22 -27.16
N ASP A 261 3.28 -17.42 -28.31
CA ASP A 261 3.01 -18.75 -28.85
C ASP A 261 4.33 -19.49 -29.18
N GLU A 262 5.36 -18.81 -29.70
CA GLU A 262 6.70 -19.42 -29.88
C GLU A 262 7.35 -19.79 -28.54
N ILE A 263 7.26 -18.94 -27.51
CA ILE A 263 7.72 -19.24 -26.14
C ILE A 263 7.00 -20.48 -25.60
N LEU A 264 5.66 -20.55 -25.72
CA LEU A 264 4.84 -21.68 -25.25
C LEU A 264 5.27 -23.02 -25.87
N THR A 265 5.79 -23.05 -27.11
CA THR A 265 6.33 -24.29 -27.72
C THR A 265 7.62 -24.80 -27.06
N LYS A 266 8.36 -23.93 -26.35
CA LYS A 266 9.67 -24.22 -25.74
C LYS A 266 9.59 -24.54 -24.25
N LEU A 267 8.47 -24.22 -23.59
CA LEU A 267 8.27 -24.49 -22.17
C LEU A 267 7.84 -25.94 -21.92
N GLU A 268 8.27 -26.49 -20.78
CA GLU A 268 7.71 -27.75 -20.26
C GLU A 268 6.21 -27.58 -20.02
N LYS A 269 5.39 -28.56 -20.41
CA LYS A 269 3.93 -28.50 -20.20
C LYS A 269 3.35 -29.82 -19.68
N ILE A 270 2.35 -29.69 -18.82
CA ILE A 270 1.57 -30.77 -18.22
C ILE A 270 0.09 -30.54 -18.55
N LYS A 271 -0.65 -31.63 -18.78
CA LYS A 271 -2.12 -31.58 -18.90
C LYS A 271 -2.75 -31.49 -17.50
N ASP A 272 -3.77 -30.66 -17.38
CA ASP A 272 -4.58 -30.51 -16.18
C ASP A 272 -5.44 -31.77 -15.94
N PRO A 273 -5.53 -32.32 -14.71
CA PRO A 273 -6.56 -33.31 -14.36
C PRO A 273 -7.98 -32.72 -14.37
N VAL A 274 -8.14 -31.38 -14.32
CA VAL A 274 -9.44 -30.71 -14.39
C VAL A 274 -9.64 -30.05 -15.76
N GLY A 275 -10.35 -30.74 -16.65
CA GLY A 275 -10.68 -30.25 -18.00
C GLY A 275 -9.55 -30.42 -19.05
N ASP A 276 -9.77 -29.95 -20.27
CA ASP A 276 -8.80 -30.06 -21.37
C ASP A 276 -7.82 -28.87 -21.43
N ILE A 277 -7.17 -28.59 -20.30
CA ILE A 277 -6.27 -27.43 -20.13
C ILE A 277 -4.81 -27.91 -20.04
N TYR A 278 -3.86 -27.09 -20.50
CA TYR A 278 -2.42 -27.31 -20.32
C TYR A 278 -1.80 -26.20 -19.47
N ARG A 279 -0.97 -26.59 -18.50
CA ARG A 279 -0.11 -25.70 -17.72
C ARG A 279 1.32 -25.77 -18.23
N TYR A 280 1.98 -24.63 -18.30
CA TYR A 280 3.34 -24.45 -18.80
C TYR A 280 4.22 -23.98 -17.64
N ASN A 281 5.41 -24.57 -17.49
CA ASN A 281 6.40 -24.12 -16.52
C ASN A 281 7.10 -22.86 -17.03
N TYR A 282 6.86 -21.72 -16.38
CA TYR A 282 7.48 -20.44 -16.70
C TYR A 282 8.13 -19.86 -15.44
N GLN A 283 9.44 -19.60 -15.50
CA GLN A 283 10.22 -19.07 -14.38
C GLN A 283 10.11 -19.90 -13.07
N GLY A 284 9.84 -21.21 -13.19
CA GLY A 284 9.65 -22.14 -12.06
C GLY A 284 8.22 -22.28 -11.57
N PHE A 285 7.25 -21.57 -12.16
CA PHE A 285 5.84 -21.62 -11.80
C PHE A 285 4.96 -22.22 -12.90
N TRP A 286 3.91 -22.94 -12.54
CA TRP A 286 2.96 -23.57 -13.47
C TRP A 286 1.81 -22.63 -13.82
N ILE A 287 1.76 -22.18 -15.06
CA ILE A 287 0.87 -21.12 -15.54
C ILE A 287 0.13 -21.55 -16.80
N GLU A 288 -1.15 -21.21 -16.91
CA GLU A 288 -1.99 -21.50 -18.08
C GLU A 288 -1.66 -20.58 -19.26
N ALA A 289 -1.78 -21.06 -20.50
CA ALA A 289 -1.41 -20.31 -21.71
C ALA A 289 -2.09 -18.93 -21.80
N PHE A 290 -3.39 -18.85 -21.48
CA PHE A 290 -4.13 -17.59 -21.45
C PHE A 290 -3.54 -16.59 -20.45
N THR A 291 -3.15 -17.06 -19.26
CA THR A 291 -2.52 -16.24 -18.23
C THR A 291 -1.12 -15.77 -18.65
N LEU A 292 -0.34 -16.62 -19.34
CA LEU A 292 0.97 -16.23 -19.89
C LEU A 292 0.85 -15.12 -20.95
N LYS A 293 -0.23 -15.12 -21.75
CA LYS A 293 -0.53 -14.03 -22.69
C LYS A 293 -0.79 -12.68 -22.02
N GLY A 294 -1.19 -12.66 -20.74
CA GLY A 294 -1.24 -11.43 -19.92
C GLY A 294 0.07 -11.14 -19.18
N LEU A 295 0.73 -12.17 -18.65
CA LEU A 295 1.90 -12.03 -17.78
C LEU A 295 3.16 -11.53 -18.52
N ILE A 296 3.41 -12.03 -19.74
CA ILE A 296 4.62 -11.67 -20.49
C ILE A 296 4.59 -10.18 -20.93
N PRO A 297 3.47 -9.64 -21.46
CA PRO A 297 3.33 -8.20 -21.66
C PRO A 297 3.41 -7.40 -20.35
N PHE A 298 2.79 -7.88 -19.27
CA PHE A 298 2.90 -7.22 -17.95
C PHE A 298 4.37 -7.10 -17.49
N GLN A 299 5.17 -8.16 -17.57
CA GLN A 299 6.59 -8.13 -17.21
C GLN A 299 7.46 -7.22 -18.10
N THR A 300 7.02 -6.89 -19.32
CA THR A 300 7.83 -6.16 -20.32
C THR A 300 7.32 -4.75 -20.63
N GLN A 301 6.10 -4.40 -20.24
CA GLN A 301 5.42 -3.15 -20.62
C GLN A 301 4.75 -2.42 -19.44
N PHE A 302 4.64 -3.05 -18.25
CA PHE A 302 4.08 -2.38 -17.07
C PHE A 302 5.15 -1.53 -16.36
N GLU A 303 4.99 -0.21 -16.41
CA GLU A 303 5.80 0.73 -15.66
C GLU A 303 5.06 1.15 -14.37
N ALA A 304 5.50 0.63 -13.23
CA ALA A 304 4.95 1.00 -11.93
C ALA A 304 5.38 2.42 -11.52
N ARG A 305 4.43 3.20 -11.04
CA ARG A 305 4.63 4.54 -10.47
C ARG A 305 4.89 4.46 -8.96
N ASP A 306 5.51 5.47 -8.37
CA ASP A 306 5.76 5.52 -6.91
C ASP A 306 4.47 5.63 -6.07
N ASP A 307 3.36 6.08 -6.67
CA ASP A 307 2.01 6.10 -6.08
C ASP A 307 1.17 4.87 -6.46
N ASP A 308 1.67 3.98 -7.32
CA ASP A 308 1.02 2.69 -7.56
C ASP A 308 1.17 1.76 -6.36
N ILE A 309 0.18 0.92 -6.21
CA ILE A 309 0.08 -0.08 -5.15
C ILE A 309 -0.31 -1.40 -5.85
N ILE A 310 0.23 -2.57 -5.45
CA ILE A 310 -0.05 -3.87 -6.15
C ILE A 310 -0.46 -5.04 -5.22
N LEU A 311 -1.75 -5.43 -5.20
CA LEU A 311 -2.33 -6.59 -4.47
C LEU A 311 -1.80 -7.93 -4.98
N ALA A 312 -1.33 -8.80 -4.07
CA ALA A 312 -0.44 -9.92 -4.39
C ALA A 312 -0.77 -11.25 -3.66
N SER A 313 -2.01 -11.71 -3.79
CA SER A 313 -2.45 -13.02 -3.27
C SER A 313 -2.32 -14.18 -4.28
N CYS A 314 -1.90 -15.35 -3.77
CA CYS A 314 -2.03 -16.62 -4.48
C CYS A 314 -3.54 -16.96 -4.64
N PRO A 315 -3.99 -17.59 -5.75
CA PRO A 315 -5.40 -17.92 -5.92
C PRO A 315 -6.02 -18.60 -4.70
N LYS A 316 -7.19 -18.09 -4.30
CA LYS A 316 -8.02 -18.58 -3.17
C LYS A 316 -7.47 -18.37 -1.76
N SER A 317 -6.33 -17.71 -1.58
CA SER A 317 -5.91 -17.12 -0.29
C SER A 317 -6.67 -15.81 0.05
N ALA A 318 -8.01 -15.85 -0.04
CA ALA A 318 -8.96 -14.77 0.30
C ALA A 318 -8.94 -13.47 -0.54
N LYS A 319 -8.44 -13.50 -1.79
CA LYS A 319 -8.43 -12.38 -2.77
C LYS A 319 -9.71 -11.51 -2.86
N THR A 320 -10.90 -12.07 -2.70
CA THR A 320 -12.18 -11.30 -2.73
C THR A 320 -12.39 -10.41 -1.49
N PHE A 321 -11.88 -10.85 -0.34
CA PHE A 321 -11.90 -10.10 0.93
C PHE A 321 -10.85 -8.98 0.92
N GLU A 322 -9.70 -9.25 0.30
CA GLU A 322 -8.61 -8.31 0.03
C GLU A 322 -9.06 -7.13 -0.86
N TYR A 323 -9.75 -7.40 -1.99
CA TYR A 323 -10.27 -6.33 -2.85
C TYR A 323 -11.26 -5.40 -2.14
N THR A 324 -12.12 -5.94 -1.27
CA THR A 324 -13.19 -5.15 -0.62
C THR A 324 -12.67 -4.28 0.51
N HIS A 325 -11.75 -4.78 1.34
CA HIS A 325 -11.00 -3.96 2.30
C HIS A 325 -10.11 -2.91 1.62
N SER A 326 -9.59 -3.20 0.43
CA SER A 326 -8.79 -2.23 -0.34
C SER A 326 -9.65 -1.20 -1.08
N LEU A 327 -10.88 -1.55 -1.49
CA LEU A 327 -11.81 -0.65 -2.17
C LEU A 327 -12.41 0.41 -1.23
N SER A 328 -12.50 0.13 0.09
CA SER A 328 -12.85 1.16 1.08
C SER A 328 -11.75 2.22 1.27
N PHE A 329 -10.51 1.92 0.86
CA PHE A 329 -9.35 2.82 0.90
C PHE A 329 -8.59 2.86 -0.44
N ILE A 330 -9.29 3.22 -1.53
CA ILE A 330 -8.74 3.53 -2.87
C ILE A 330 -7.51 2.67 -3.24
N THR A 331 -7.74 1.36 -3.29
CA THR A 331 -7.10 0.37 -4.17
C THR A 331 -5.58 0.49 -4.40
N THR A 332 -4.81 -0.37 -3.72
CA THR A 332 -4.34 -1.68 -4.27
C THR A 332 -3.10 -2.25 -3.52
N ILE A 333 -3.04 -2.31 -2.18
CA ILE A 333 -1.82 -2.60 -1.35
C ILE A 333 -0.87 -3.75 -1.81
N HIS A 334 0.47 -3.61 -1.72
CA HIS A 334 1.44 -4.74 -1.72
C HIS A 334 1.24 -5.69 -0.51
N GLN A 335 0.24 -6.57 -0.63
CA GLN A 335 -0.14 -7.57 0.37
C GLN A 335 0.18 -8.99 -0.09
N GLY A 336 1.03 -9.69 0.67
CA GLY A 336 1.12 -11.15 0.61
C GLY A 336 0.19 -11.73 1.66
N LEU A 337 -0.89 -12.41 1.24
CA LEU A 337 -1.84 -13.04 2.16
C LEU A 337 -1.67 -14.57 2.17
N SER A 338 -1.38 -15.13 3.34
CA SER A 338 -1.27 -16.59 3.54
C SER A 338 -2.50 -17.11 4.26
N LEU A 339 -3.05 -18.23 3.79
CA LEU A 339 -4.07 -19.06 4.45
C LEU A 339 -3.45 -20.45 4.66
N ASN A 340 -3.95 -21.23 5.63
CA ASN A 340 -3.60 -22.63 5.84
C ASN A 340 -3.60 -23.37 4.48
N PRO A 341 -2.47 -23.97 4.07
CA PRO A 341 -2.32 -24.57 2.75
C PRO A 341 -3.38 -25.63 2.44
N LEU A 342 -3.88 -26.32 3.46
CA LEU A 342 -4.94 -27.33 3.34
C LEU A 342 -6.31 -26.69 3.04
N ASP A 343 -6.62 -25.54 3.66
CA ASP A 343 -7.83 -24.76 3.35
C ASP A 343 -7.73 -24.10 1.97
N VAL A 344 -6.53 -23.63 1.57
CA VAL A 344 -6.29 -23.11 0.21
C VAL A 344 -6.59 -24.18 -0.83
N PHE A 345 -6.06 -25.39 -0.66
CA PHE A 345 -6.31 -26.51 -1.57
C PHE A 345 -7.82 -26.80 -1.70
N VAL A 346 -8.53 -26.99 -0.58
CA VAL A 346 -9.97 -27.28 -0.61
C VAL A 346 -10.78 -26.13 -1.20
N SER A 347 -10.39 -24.88 -0.93
CA SER A 347 -11.00 -23.68 -1.54
C SER A 347 -10.77 -23.59 -3.05
N HIS A 348 -9.60 -24.03 -3.53
CA HIS A 348 -9.26 -24.10 -4.96
C HIS A 348 -9.99 -25.23 -5.68
N TRP A 349 -9.98 -26.44 -5.13
CA TRP A 349 -10.69 -27.59 -5.69
C TRP A 349 -12.18 -27.30 -5.88
N HIS A 350 -12.87 -26.76 -4.86
CA HIS A 350 -14.28 -26.35 -4.96
C HIS A 350 -14.53 -25.22 -5.97
N PHE A 351 -13.56 -24.35 -6.21
CA PHE A 351 -13.71 -23.22 -7.14
C PHE A 351 -13.53 -23.66 -8.59
N ALA A 352 -12.57 -24.54 -8.88
CA ALA A 352 -12.36 -25.08 -10.22
C ALA A 352 -13.62 -25.79 -10.74
N HIS A 353 -14.28 -26.61 -9.91
CA HIS A 353 -15.55 -27.29 -10.24
C HIS A 353 -16.75 -26.35 -10.44
N ARG A 354 -16.65 -25.06 -10.07
CA ARG A 354 -17.67 -24.04 -10.36
C ARG A 354 -17.32 -23.18 -11.58
N PHE A 355 -16.11 -23.30 -12.10
CA PHE A 355 -15.60 -22.55 -13.25
C PHE A 355 -15.79 -23.32 -14.57
N SER A 356 -15.81 -24.65 -14.51
CA SER A 356 -15.90 -25.55 -15.67
C SER A 356 -17.20 -25.44 -16.47
N GLY A 357 -18.28 -24.90 -15.90
CA GLY A 357 -19.48 -24.43 -16.63
C GLY A 357 -20.37 -25.50 -17.30
N GLU A 358 -19.86 -26.70 -17.51
CA GLU A 358 -20.56 -27.86 -18.10
C GLU A 358 -20.83 -28.91 -17.02
N ASP A 359 -22.09 -29.35 -16.91
CA ASP A 359 -22.53 -30.39 -15.96
C ASP A 359 -21.98 -31.80 -16.28
N ASP A 360 -21.25 -31.96 -17.39
CA ASP A 360 -20.79 -33.23 -17.96
C ASP A 360 -19.26 -33.49 -17.87
N ILE A 361 -18.48 -32.63 -17.21
CA ILE A 361 -17.04 -32.91 -16.98
C ILE A 361 -16.87 -33.78 -15.73
N GLU A 362 -16.36 -35.00 -15.93
CA GLU A 362 -16.08 -35.98 -14.87
C GLU A 362 -15.04 -35.39 -13.87
N PRO A 363 -15.38 -35.25 -12.58
CA PRO A 363 -14.57 -34.48 -11.62
C PRO A 363 -13.27 -35.21 -11.26
N CYS A 364 -12.14 -34.48 -11.19
CA CYS A 364 -10.88 -35.08 -10.72
C CYS A 364 -11.07 -35.69 -9.33
N HIS A 365 -10.50 -36.88 -9.12
CA HIS A 365 -10.45 -37.44 -7.78
C HIS A 365 -9.65 -36.51 -6.86
N LEU A 366 -10.24 -36.15 -5.72
CA LEU A 366 -9.68 -35.21 -4.73
C LEU A 366 -8.23 -35.55 -4.35
N GLU A 367 -7.90 -36.85 -4.31
CA GLU A 367 -6.58 -37.38 -4.01
C GLU A 367 -5.51 -37.05 -5.07
N GLU A 368 -5.83 -37.20 -6.36
CA GLU A 368 -4.94 -36.86 -7.47
C GLU A 368 -4.68 -35.35 -7.53
N CYS A 369 -5.75 -34.57 -7.41
CA CYS A 369 -5.66 -33.11 -7.33
C CYS A 369 -4.87 -32.64 -6.08
N PHE A 370 -4.91 -33.38 -4.96
CA PHE A 370 -4.12 -33.09 -3.76
C PHE A 370 -2.63 -33.47 -3.92
N ASP A 371 -2.32 -34.60 -4.54
CA ASP A 371 -0.95 -35.01 -4.85
C ASP A 371 -0.28 -34.02 -5.82
N MET A 372 -1.00 -33.55 -6.83
CA MET A 372 -0.52 -32.47 -7.71
C MET A 372 -0.33 -31.15 -6.97
N PHE A 373 -1.22 -30.80 -6.03
CA PHE A 373 -1.00 -29.64 -5.16
C PHE A 373 0.29 -29.76 -4.33
N CYS A 374 0.51 -30.93 -3.71
CA CYS A 374 1.72 -31.23 -2.92
C CYS A 374 3.00 -31.16 -3.77
N LYS A 375 2.95 -31.66 -5.02
CA LYS A 375 4.05 -31.55 -6.01
C LYS A 375 4.26 -30.12 -6.55
N GLY A 376 3.39 -29.17 -6.20
CA GLY A 376 3.45 -27.78 -6.69
C GLY A 376 2.86 -27.57 -8.07
N ILE A 377 2.22 -28.58 -8.67
CA ILE A 377 1.71 -28.58 -10.04
C ILE A 377 0.24 -28.14 -10.04
N HIS A 378 0.03 -26.84 -9.87
CA HIS A 378 -1.29 -26.18 -9.87
C HIS A 378 -1.16 -24.76 -10.41
N ALA A 379 -2.27 -24.06 -10.68
CA ALA A 379 -2.22 -22.70 -11.21
C ALA A 379 -1.46 -21.75 -10.26
N PHE A 380 -0.42 -21.10 -10.76
CA PHE A 380 0.54 -20.27 -10.02
C PHE A 380 1.35 -21.02 -8.94
N GLY A 381 1.34 -22.36 -8.97
CA GLY A 381 2.15 -23.20 -8.10
C GLY A 381 3.62 -23.26 -8.53
N PRO A 382 4.57 -23.57 -7.63
CA PRO A 382 4.33 -24.06 -6.28
C PRO A 382 3.92 -22.99 -5.27
N PHE A 383 2.80 -23.22 -4.59
CA PHE A 383 2.28 -22.40 -3.49
C PHE A 383 3.33 -22.04 -2.42
N TRP A 384 4.19 -23.00 -2.07
CA TRP A 384 5.26 -22.84 -1.08
C TRP A 384 6.26 -21.75 -1.48
N ASP A 385 6.74 -21.80 -2.73
CA ASP A 385 7.74 -20.88 -3.24
C ASP A 385 7.16 -19.47 -3.45
N HIS A 386 5.89 -19.39 -3.89
CA HIS A 386 5.14 -18.12 -3.96
C HIS A 386 5.09 -17.43 -2.59
N ILE A 387 4.65 -18.13 -1.54
CA ILE A 387 4.52 -17.56 -0.19
C ILE A 387 5.88 -17.27 0.45
N LEU A 388 6.86 -18.15 0.31
CA LEU A 388 8.21 -17.91 0.83
C LEU A 388 8.88 -16.71 0.15
N GLY A 389 8.62 -16.47 -1.14
CA GLY A 389 9.09 -15.28 -1.86
C GLY A 389 8.57 -14.00 -1.22
N PHE A 390 7.24 -13.87 -1.08
CA PHE A 390 6.62 -12.70 -0.45
C PHE A 390 6.96 -12.55 1.03
N TRP A 391 7.09 -13.66 1.78
CA TRP A 391 7.51 -13.64 3.17
C TRP A 391 8.91 -13.06 3.31
N LYS A 392 9.91 -13.58 2.58
CA LYS A 392 11.28 -13.06 2.59
C LYS A 392 11.33 -11.59 2.16
N ALA A 393 10.64 -11.24 1.08
CA ALA A 393 10.58 -9.86 0.60
C ALA A 393 9.94 -8.91 1.63
N SER A 394 8.96 -9.37 2.42
CA SER A 394 8.37 -8.57 3.52
C SER A 394 9.32 -8.36 4.70
N LEU A 395 10.22 -9.31 4.97
CA LEU A 395 11.26 -9.17 6.00
C LEU A 395 12.39 -8.23 5.54
N GLU A 396 12.73 -8.25 4.25
CA GLU A 396 13.73 -7.37 3.64
C GLU A 396 13.22 -5.94 3.43
N MET A 397 11.96 -5.78 3.04
CA MET A 397 11.33 -4.50 2.69
C MET A 397 10.00 -4.24 3.45
N PRO A 398 9.99 -4.24 4.79
CA PRO A 398 8.76 -4.15 5.60
C PRO A 398 7.98 -2.83 5.46
N ARG A 399 8.59 -1.81 4.83
CA ARG A 399 7.90 -0.55 4.46
C ARG A 399 7.28 -0.54 3.07
N LYS A 400 7.61 -1.52 2.23
CA LYS A 400 7.08 -1.66 0.86
C LYS A 400 6.17 -2.87 0.69
N ILE A 401 6.23 -3.86 1.59
CA ILE A 401 5.44 -5.09 1.53
C ILE A 401 4.85 -5.37 2.92
N LEU A 402 3.52 -5.44 2.99
CA LEU A 402 2.78 -5.82 4.19
C LEU A 402 2.36 -7.29 4.07
N PHE A 403 2.99 -8.17 4.84
CA PHE A 403 2.54 -9.58 4.91
C PHE A 403 1.42 -9.74 5.94
N LEU A 404 0.40 -10.53 5.58
CA LEU A 404 -0.79 -10.81 6.39
C LEU A 404 -1.09 -12.32 6.38
N LYS A 405 -1.62 -12.86 7.48
CA LYS A 405 -2.22 -14.20 7.50
C LYS A 405 -3.74 -14.08 7.62
N TYR A 406 -4.48 -14.90 6.89
CA TYR A 406 -5.94 -14.91 6.93
C TYR A 406 -6.46 -15.29 8.32
N GLU A 407 -5.81 -16.23 8.99
CA GLU A 407 -6.16 -16.68 10.34
C GLU A 407 -5.95 -15.58 11.39
N GLU A 408 -5.02 -14.66 11.18
CA GLU A 408 -4.82 -13.50 12.05
C GLU A 408 -5.87 -12.42 11.76
N LEU A 409 -6.13 -12.16 10.47
CA LEU A 409 -7.13 -11.22 10.00
C LEU A 409 -8.54 -11.56 10.52
N MET A 410 -8.91 -12.85 10.49
CA MET A 410 -10.19 -13.36 11.02
C MET A 410 -10.29 -13.38 12.55
N LYS A 411 -9.17 -13.20 13.28
CA LYS A 411 -9.15 -13.15 14.76
C LYS A 411 -9.19 -11.72 15.33
N ASN A 412 -8.76 -10.73 14.56
CA ASN A 412 -8.67 -9.33 15.01
C ASN A 412 -8.78 -8.34 13.83
N ASP A 413 -9.89 -8.45 13.12
CA ASP A 413 -10.29 -7.63 11.98
C ASP A 413 -9.99 -6.12 12.15
N ILE A 414 -10.46 -5.49 13.24
CA ILE A 414 -10.29 -4.05 13.48
C ILE A 414 -8.81 -3.66 13.58
N PHE A 415 -7.98 -4.46 14.24
CA PHE A 415 -6.54 -4.21 14.32
C PHE A 415 -5.89 -4.26 12.93
N PHE A 416 -6.25 -5.26 12.12
CA PHE A 416 -5.70 -5.38 10.78
C PHE A 416 -6.23 -4.32 9.82
N ILE A 417 -7.50 -3.90 9.91
CA ILE A 417 -8.03 -2.76 9.17
C ILE A 417 -7.24 -1.48 9.46
N LYS A 418 -6.93 -1.21 10.74
CA LYS A 418 -6.06 -0.08 11.13
C LYS A 418 -4.64 -0.23 10.59
N LYS A 419 -4.06 -1.44 10.62
CA LYS A 419 -2.71 -1.73 10.08
C LYS A 419 -2.66 -1.54 8.55
N ILE A 420 -3.70 -1.97 7.85
CA ILE A 420 -3.90 -1.85 6.40
C ILE A 420 -4.04 -0.37 6.00
N ALA A 421 -4.91 0.38 6.67
CA ALA A 421 -5.06 1.82 6.46
C ALA A 421 -3.74 2.56 6.72
N HIS A 422 -3.06 2.26 7.83
CA HIS A 422 -1.78 2.88 8.16
C HIS A 422 -0.71 2.63 7.08
N PHE A 423 -0.60 1.39 6.58
CA PHE A 423 0.35 1.03 5.54
C PHE A 423 0.06 1.75 4.20
N LEU A 424 -1.21 2.02 3.89
CA LEU A 424 -1.62 2.88 2.76
C LEU A 424 -1.32 4.37 2.95
N GLY A 425 -0.85 4.79 4.13
CA GLY A 425 -0.71 6.21 4.47
C GLY A 425 -2.01 6.90 4.92
N PHE A 426 -3.09 6.13 5.13
CA PHE A 426 -4.33 6.63 5.75
C PHE A 426 -4.27 6.46 7.27
N HIS A 427 -4.78 7.42 8.02
CA HIS A 427 -4.86 7.34 9.48
C HIS A 427 -6.28 7.70 9.91
N PHE A 428 -6.92 6.81 10.66
CA PHE A 428 -8.18 7.14 11.32
C PHE A 428 -7.93 8.26 12.34
N SER A 429 -8.75 9.31 12.28
CA SER A 429 -8.76 10.35 13.31
C SER A 429 -9.28 9.77 14.63
N LYS A 430 -9.01 10.44 15.76
CA LYS A 430 -9.54 10.02 17.06
C LYS A 430 -11.07 10.05 17.08
N GLU A 431 -11.66 10.99 16.35
CA GLU A 431 -13.09 11.14 16.15
C GLU A 431 -13.64 10.00 15.29
N GLU A 432 -12.96 9.60 14.21
CA GLU A 432 -13.35 8.45 13.38
C GLU A 432 -13.27 7.13 14.15
N GLU A 433 -12.22 6.92 14.96
CA GLU A 433 -12.12 5.75 15.84
C GLU A 433 -13.20 5.75 16.93
N HIS A 434 -13.53 6.91 17.50
CA HIS A 434 -14.58 7.05 18.52
C HIS A 434 -15.98 6.85 17.94
N CYS A 435 -16.23 7.32 16.71
CA CYS A 435 -17.46 7.10 15.95
C CYS A 435 -17.58 5.69 15.36
N GLY A 436 -16.57 4.83 15.56
CA GLY A 436 -16.59 3.43 15.14
C GLY A 436 -16.42 3.22 13.63
N VAL A 437 -15.76 4.15 12.91
CA VAL A 437 -15.53 4.02 11.46
C VAL A 437 -14.77 2.74 11.09
N PRO A 438 -13.71 2.30 11.81
CA PRO A 438 -13.06 1.01 11.55
C PRO A 438 -14.04 -0.19 11.62
N GLN A 439 -14.98 -0.15 12.57
CA GLN A 439 -16.01 -1.18 12.77
C GLN A 439 -17.08 -1.15 11.68
N GLN A 440 -17.42 0.03 11.15
CA GLN A 440 -18.29 0.16 9.98
C GLN A 440 -17.63 -0.42 8.74
N ILE A 441 -16.32 -0.22 8.56
CA ILE A 441 -15.54 -0.77 7.45
C ILE A 441 -15.43 -2.29 7.56
N GLU A 442 -15.19 -2.83 8.75
CA GLU A 442 -15.28 -4.28 9.02
C GLU A 442 -16.64 -4.80 8.59
N GLN A 443 -17.73 -4.25 9.15
CA GLN A 443 -19.09 -4.71 8.86
C GLN A 443 -19.40 -4.70 7.36
N LEU A 444 -18.99 -3.63 6.65
CA LEU A 444 -19.16 -3.50 5.20
C LEU A 444 -18.37 -4.56 4.42
N CYS A 445 -17.13 -4.86 4.83
CA CYS A 445 -16.24 -5.80 4.15
C CYS A 445 -16.32 -7.24 4.70
N SER A 446 -17.15 -7.48 5.72
CA SER A 446 -17.36 -8.79 6.35
C SER A 446 -17.85 -9.83 5.34
N PHE A 447 -17.44 -11.09 5.53
CA PHE A 447 -17.80 -12.18 4.62
C PHE A 447 -19.32 -12.32 4.48
N GLU A 448 -20.05 -12.22 5.59
CA GLU A 448 -21.51 -12.32 5.60
C GLU A 448 -22.18 -11.14 4.91
N ASN A 449 -21.72 -9.89 5.10
CA ASN A 449 -22.31 -8.76 4.37
C ASN A 449 -22.07 -8.90 2.86
N LEU A 450 -20.82 -9.14 2.45
CA LEU A 450 -20.45 -9.24 1.04
C LEU A 450 -21.17 -10.38 0.32
N LYS A 451 -21.25 -11.57 0.94
CA LYS A 451 -22.00 -12.72 0.42
C LYS A 451 -23.50 -12.42 0.28
N ASN A 452 -24.04 -11.52 1.10
CA ASN A 452 -25.47 -11.23 1.13
C ASN A 452 -25.94 -10.08 0.23
N ILE A 453 -25.05 -9.24 -0.29
CA ILE A 453 -25.38 -8.18 -1.25
C ILE A 453 -25.94 -8.75 -2.56
N ASN A 454 -26.99 -8.14 -3.11
CA ASN A 454 -27.69 -8.62 -4.31
C ASN A 454 -26.77 -8.86 -5.53
N VAL A 455 -25.83 -7.95 -5.79
CA VAL A 455 -24.82 -8.09 -6.87
C VAL A 455 -24.00 -9.38 -6.75
N ASN A 456 -23.74 -9.84 -5.52
CA ASN A 456 -22.97 -11.08 -5.27
C ASN A 456 -23.84 -12.34 -5.26
N LYS A 457 -25.16 -12.19 -5.09
CA LYS A 457 -26.13 -13.29 -5.18
C LYS A 457 -26.56 -13.61 -6.62
N THR A 458 -26.79 -12.57 -7.44
CA THR A 458 -27.40 -12.73 -8.79
C THR A 458 -26.57 -12.16 -9.94
N GLY A 459 -25.49 -11.41 -9.65
CA GLY A 459 -24.63 -10.85 -10.68
C GLY A 459 -23.63 -11.85 -11.27
N LYS A 460 -23.11 -11.51 -12.45
CA LYS A 460 -22.01 -12.20 -13.12
C LYS A 460 -20.78 -11.28 -13.21
N HIS A 461 -19.60 -11.89 -13.25
CA HIS A 461 -18.32 -11.24 -13.50
C HIS A 461 -18.14 -10.97 -15.02
N SER A 462 -17.15 -10.16 -15.39
CA SER A 462 -16.75 -9.92 -16.80
C SER A 462 -16.26 -11.16 -17.57
N LEU A 463 -16.14 -12.31 -16.89
CA LEU A 463 -15.80 -13.62 -17.46
C LEU A 463 -17.00 -14.58 -17.39
N GLU A 464 -18.23 -14.05 -17.40
CA GLU A 464 -19.52 -14.77 -17.36
C GLU A 464 -19.81 -15.62 -16.10
N MET A 465 -18.81 -15.87 -15.25
CA MET A 465 -18.93 -16.60 -13.98
C MET A 465 -19.86 -15.88 -12.99
N SER A 466 -20.69 -16.63 -12.25
CA SER A 466 -21.51 -16.09 -11.15
C SER A 466 -20.65 -15.48 -10.04
N ASN A 467 -21.02 -14.29 -9.55
CA ASN A 467 -20.35 -13.65 -8.42
C ASN A 467 -20.45 -14.49 -7.12
N SER A 468 -21.48 -15.34 -7.00
CA SER A 468 -21.64 -16.25 -5.86
C SER A 468 -20.53 -17.32 -5.76
N SER A 469 -19.81 -17.60 -6.85
CA SER A 469 -18.68 -18.54 -6.86
C SER A 469 -17.50 -18.10 -5.99
N PHE A 470 -17.39 -16.81 -5.68
CA PHE A 470 -16.37 -16.28 -4.78
C PHE A 470 -16.68 -16.49 -3.28
N PHE A 471 -17.96 -16.68 -2.91
CA PHE A 471 -18.41 -16.73 -1.52
C PHE A 471 -18.87 -18.16 -1.13
N ARG A 472 -17.97 -18.95 -0.53
CA ARG A 472 -18.23 -20.34 -0.09
C ARG A 472 -18.65 -20.38 1.39
N LYS A 473 -17.71 -20.68 2.30
CA LYS A 473 -17.94 -20.75 3.76
C LYS A 473 -17.32 -19.58 4.55
N GLY A 474 -16.10 -19.15 4.21
CA GLY A 474 -15.39 -18.12 4.98
C GLY A 474 -14.84 -18.61 6.34
N GLU A 475 -14.69 -19.93 6.47
CA GLU A 475 -14.30 -20.63 7.71
C GLU A 475 -12.86 -21.15 7.61
N ILE A 476 -12.18 -21.24 8.75
CA ILE A 476 -10.84 -21.82 8.90
C ILE A 476 -10.98 -23.27 9.35
N GLY A 477 -10.15 -24.18 8.80
CA GLY A 477 -10.15 -25.59 9.17
C GLY A 477 -11.20 -26.45 8.45
N ASP A 478 -11.85 -25.94 7.41
CA ASP A 478 -12.84 -26.69 6.63
C ASP A 478 -12.20 -27.88 5.88
N TRP A 479 -10.88 -27.86 5.67
CA TRP A 479 -10.14 -29.00 5.13
C TRP A 479 -10.39 -30.33 5.87
N VAL A 480 -10.69 -30.29 7.17
CA VAL A 480 -11.00 -31.47 7.99
C VAL A 480 -12.22 -32.25 7.47
N ASN A 481 -13.15 -31.55 6.78
CA ASN A 481 -14.37 -32.15 6.23
C ASN A 481 -14.15 -32.85 4.88
N TYR A 482 -12.97 -32.74 4.27
CA TYR A 482 -12.69 -33.23 2.91
C TYR A 482 -11.43 -34.10 2.81
N LEU A 483 -10.36 -33.78 3.55
CA LEU A 483 -9.10 -34.53 3.49
C LEU A 483 -9.14 -35.74 4.42
N THR A 484 -8.66 -36.89 3.95
CA THR A 484 -8.46 -38.05 4.82
C THR A 484 -7.34 -37.77 5.84
N PRO A 485 -7.28 -38.47 6.98
CA PRO A 485 -6.21 -38.30 7.95
C PRO A 485 -4.80 -38.48 7.34
N GLN A 486 -4.64 -39.39 6.38
CA GLN A 486 -3.38 -39.64 5.66
C GLN A 486 -2.99 -38.46 4.76
N MET A 487 -3.94 -37.89 4.01
CA MET A 487 -3.71 -36.69 3.20
C MET A 487 -3.35 -35.49 4.09
N ALA A 488 -4.07 -35.30 5.20
CA ALA A 488 -3.80 -34.25 6.17
C ALA A 488 -2.42 -34.39 6.84
N GLU A 489 -2.00 -35.61 7.18
CA GLU A 489 -0.67 -35.89 7.73
C GLU A 489 0.44 -35.64 6.70
N HIS A 490 0.26 -36.10 5.45
CA HIS A 490 1.19 -35.82 4.35
C HIS A 490 1.34 -34.31 4.13
N GLY A 491 0.23 -33.59 4.05
CA GLY A 491 0.22 -32.13 3.89
C GLY A 491 0.90 -31.40 5.06
N LYS A 492 0.62 -31.78 6.31
CA LYS A 492 1.29 -31.22 7.50
C LYS A 492 2.81 -31.47 7.51
N LYS A 493 3.24 -32.67 7.11
CA LYS A 493 4.66 -32.98 6.98
C LYS A 493 5.33 -32.10 5.92
N LEU A 494 4.69 -31.95 4.76
CA LEU A 494 5.19 -31.10 3.68
C LEU A 494 5.25 -29.61 4.09
N ILE A 495 4.26 -29.13 4.86
CA ILE A 495 4.28 -27.79 5.47
C ILE A 495 5.53 -27.61 6.33
N GLN A 496 5.83 -28.56 7.21
CA GLN A 496 6.99 -28.47 8.08
C GLN A 496 8.31 -28.51 7.28
N GLU A 497 8.41 -29.39 6.29
CA GLU A 497 9.59 -29.51 5.42
C GLU A 497 9.82 -28.27 4.54
N LYS A 498 8.76 -27.64 4.03
CA LYS A 498 8.85 -26.51 3.11
C LYS A 498 8.95 -25.16 3.82
N ILE A 499 8.18 -24.93 4.88
CA ILE A 499 8.05 -23.60 5.52
C ILE A 499 8.32 -23.58 7.03
N GLY A 500 8.50 -24.72 7.71
CA GLY A 500 8.72 -24.77 9.17
C GLY A 500 9.94 -23.96 9.65
N GLU A 501 11.07 -24.04 8.93
CA GLU A 501 12.27 -23.29 9.29
C GLU A 501 12.21 -21.79 8.95
N SER A 502 11.27 -21.36 8.10
CA SER A 502 11.21 -19.98 7.56
C SER A 502 10.85 -18.89 8.57
N GLY A 503 10.30 -19.27 9.73
CA GLY A 503 9.72 -18.33 10.70
C GLY A 503 8.32 -17.81 10.35
N LEU A 504 7.72 -18.30 9.26
CA LEU A 504 6.33 -18.01 8.89
C LEU A 504 5.30 -18.72 9.78
N MET A 505 5.67 -19.88 10.35
CA MET A 505 4.83 -20.64 11.28
C MET A 505 4.99 -20.10 12.71
N ASP A 506 3.88 -19.68 13.32
CA ASP A 506 3.87 -19.15 14.70
C ASP A 506 4.28 -20.21 15.75
N GLU A 507 4.20 -21.49 15.37
CA GLU A 507 4.66 -22.63 16.16
C GLU A 507 6.09 -22.48 16.67
N LYS A 508 6.95 -21.69 16.01
CA LYS A 508 8.31 -21.43 16.53
C LYS A 508 8.31 -20.83 17.93
N ILE A 509 7.35 -20.01 18.35
CA ILE A 509 7.36 -19.50 19.74
C ILE A 509 7.08 -20.65 20.71
N ASP A 510 5.95 -21.34 20.59
CA ASP A 510 5.61 -22.42 21.53
C ASP A 510 6.58 -23.61 21.46
N GLU A 511 7.13 -23.93 20.29
CA GLU A 511 8.09 -25.01 20.11
C GLU A 511 9.51 -24.61 20.58
N ILE A 512 9.91 -23.33 20.47
CA ILE A 512 11.10 -22.81 21.15
C ILE A 512 10.87 -22.84 22.66
N LEU A 513 9.78 -22.26 23.17
CA LEU A 513 9.42 -22.25 24.60
C LEU A 513 9.33 -23.67 25.19
N ALA A 514 8.96 -24.69 24.39
CA ALA A 514 8.99 -26.10 24.79
C ALA A 514 10.42 -26.67 24.88
N LYS A 515 11.36 -26.16 24.06
CA LYS A 515 12.79 -26.55 24.03
C LYS A 515 13.68 -25.74 24.99
N LEU A 516 13.23 -24.56 25.44
CA LEU A 516 13.98 -23.73 26.41
C LEU A 516 13.88 -24.31 27.82
N GLU A 517 14.95 -24.13 28.60
CA GLU A 517 14.97 -24.47 30.03
C GLU A 517 13.90 -23.66 30.77
N LYS A 518 13.03 -24.36 31.50
CA LYS A 518 11.91 -23.79 32.26
C LYS A 518 12.22 -23.78 33.75
N ILE A 519 12.06 -22.62 34.38
CA ILE A 519 12.09 -22.49 35.85
C ILE A 519 10.79 -21.79 36.27
N LYS A 520 10.13 -22.30 37.33
CA LYS A 520 8.99 -21.61 37.94
C LYS A 520 9.44 -20.26 38.52
N ASP A 521 8.68 -19.19 38.29
CA ASP A 521 8.96 -17.91 38.91
C ASP A 521 8.89 -18.04 40.45
N PRO A 522 9.90 -17.60 41.21
CA PRO A 522 9.90 -17.63 42.68
C PRO A 522 8.85 -16.67 43.31
N VAL A 523 7.97 -16.07 42.53
CA VAL A 523 6.85 -15.28 43.04
C VAL A 523 5.51 -15.67 42.40
N GLY A 524 5.44 -16.63 41.46
CA GLY A 524 4.15 -17.08 40.89
C GLY A 524 4.20 -18.24 39.90
N ASP A 525 3.03 -18.73 39.46
CA ASP A 525 2.89 -19.87 38.53
C ASP A 525 3.30 -19.59 37.06
N ILE A 526 3.95 -18.45 36.81
CA ILE A 526 4.48 -18.11 35.48
C ILE A 526 5.79 -18.87 35.25
N CYS A 527 5.91 -19.56 34.11
CA CYS A 527 7.18 -20.17 33.70
C CYS A 527 8.12 -19.13 33.10
N ARG A 528 9.35 -19.04 33.61
CA ARG A 528 10.45 -18.30 32.98
C ARG A 528 11.20 -19.20 32.01
N TYR A 529 11.63 -18.64 30.88
CA TYR A 529 12.31 -19.37 29.81
C TYR A 529 13.71 -18.78 29.56
N ASN A 530 14.72 -19.65 29.48
CA ASN A 530 16.11 -19.28 29.19
C ASN A 530 16.36 -19.26 27.67
N TYR A 531 16.54 -18.08 27.07
CA TYR A 531 16.89 -17.92 25.66
C TYR A 531 18.28 -17.29 25.52
N GLN A 532 19.19 -17.98 24.82
CA GLN A 532 20.58 -17.53 24.59
C GLN A 532 21.34 -17.14 25.88
N GLY A 533 21.01 -17.77 27.01
CA GLY A 533 21.62 -17.47 28.32
C GLY A 533 20.91 -16.36 29.11
N PHE A 534 19.78 -15.83 28.63
CA PHE A 534 19.00 -14.78 29.29
C PHE A 534 17.56 -15.22 29.57
N TRP A 535 17.03 -14.85 30.73
CA TRP A 535 15.64 -15.16 31.10
C TRP A 535 14.67 -14.05 30.64
N ILE A 536 13.54 -14.40 30.04
CA ILE A 536 12.60 -13.40 29.47
C ILE A 536 11.33 -13.27 30.34
N GLN A 537 11.01 -12.04 30.79
CA GLN A 537 9.76 -11.67 31.49
C GLN A 537 9.65 -10.13 31.59
N GLU A 538 8.43 -9.57 31.61
CA GLU A 538 8.10 -8.18 31.20
C GLU A 538 8.81 -6.97 31.89
N PHE A 539 9.39 -7.04 33.10
CA PHE A 539 9.68 -5.82 33.88
C PHE A 539 11.13 -5.63 34.37
N SER A 540 11.67 -4.41 34.23
CA SER A 540 12.93 -3.98 34.85
C SER A 540 12.78 -2.70 35.68
N LEU A 541 13.35 -2.69 36.89
CA LEU A 541 13.08 -1.69 37.94
C LEU A 541 14.30 -0.82 38.28
N LYS A 542 15.18 -0.58 37.28
CA LYS A 542 16.42 0.20 37.44
C LYS A 542 16.21 1.73 37.40
N GLY A 543 14.99 2.22 37.62
CA GLY A 543 14.60 3.63 37.46
C GLY A 543 13.88 3.98 36.15
N THR A 544 13.51 2.97 35.33
CA THR A 544 12.92 3.15 33.99
C THR A 544 11.74 4.12 33.95
N THR A 545 10.78 4.04 34.87
CA THR A 545 9.60 4.93 34.92
C THR A 545 9.99 6.41 35.03
N TRP A 546 11.03 6.70 35.82
CA TRP A 546 11.52 8.06 36.02
C TRP A 546 12.25 8.57 34.78
N LEU A 547 13.16 7.75 34.22
CA LEU A 547 13.85 8.07 32.98
C LEU A 547 12.87 8.31 31.81
N LYS A 548 11.80 7.49 31.71
CA LYS A 548 10.73 7.68 30.72
C LYS A 548 10.06 9.05 30.87
N SER A 549 9.70 9.44 32.10
CA SER A 549 9.06 10.73 32.40
C SER A 549 9.96 11.91 32.03
N LEU A 550 11.25 11.83 32.37
CA LEU A 550 12.26 12.85 32.06
C LEU A 550 12.47 12.99 30.55
N ILE A 551 12.75 11.88 29.84
CA ILE A 551 12.96 11.90 28.38
C ILE A 551 11.71 12.41 27.66
N PHE A 552 10.52 11.93 28.05
CA PHE A 552 9.27 12.41 27.45
C PHE A 552 9.10 13.92 27.62
N SER A 553 9.33 14.44 28.83
CA SER A 553 9.21 15.86 29.14
C SER A 553 10.26 16.71 28.40
N ILE A 554 11.52 16.29 28.38
CA ILE A 554 12.61 16.98 27.67
C ILE A 554 12.28 17.14 26.18
N VAL A 555 11.79 16.08 25.55
CA VAL A 555 11.52 16.04 24.10
C VAL A 555 10.22 16.76 23.73
N ASN A 556 9.19 16.73 24.59
CA ASN A 556 7.87 17.30 24.30
C ASN A 556 7.62 18.67 24.94
N ARG A 557 8.59 19.28 25.64
CA ARG A 557 8.43 20.57 26.36
C ARG A 557 7.91 21.74 25.51
N ASN A 558 8.21 21.74 24.21
CA ASN A 558 7.80 22.78 23.26
C ASN A 558 6.46 22.49 22.54
N ASN A 559 5.68 21.51 23.02
CA ASN A 559 4.43 21.12 22.41
C ASN A 559 3.26 21.92 23.01
N ASN A 560 2.54 22.71 22.19
CA ASN A 560 1.56 23.72 22.60
C ASN A 560 0.23 23.19 23.19
N ASN A 561 0.21 21.97 23.74
CA ASN A 561 -0.97 21.41 24.41
C ASN A 561 -1.09 21.98 25.83
N ASN A 562 -2.24 22.55 26.17
CA ASN A 562 -2.51 23.17 27.49
C ASN A 562 -2.40 22.22 28.70
N ILE A 563 -2.23 20.91 28.50
CA ILE A 563 -2.09 19.89 29.55
C ILE A 563 -0.97 18.93 29.14
N ASN A 564 0.00 18.71 30.04
CA ASN A 564 1.07 17.74 29.82
C ASN A 564 0.50 16.29 29.89
N PRO A 565 0.75 15.41 28.90
CA PRO A 565 0.24 14.04 28.87
C PRO A 565 0.56 13.18 30.11
N LEU A 566 1.61 13.52 30.89
CA LEU A 566 1.93 12.83 32.15
C LEU A 566 0.81 12.91 33.20
N PHE A 567 -0.05 13.93 33.16
CA PHE A 567 -1.19 14.04 34.07
C PHE A 567 -2.32 13.04 33.74
N THR A 568 -2.42 12.61 32.48
CA THR A 568 -3.53 11.77 31.96
C THR A 568 -3.09 10.37 31.54
N THR A 569 -1.79 10.12 31.41
CA THR A 569 -1.25 8.88 30.83
C THR A 569 0.04 8.47 31.54
N ASN A 570 0.19 7.18 31.85
CA ASN A 570 1.37 6.68 32.55
C ASN A 570 2.62 6.73 31.63
N PRO A 571 3.83 7.03 32.17
CA PRO A 571 5.07 7.06 31.39
C PRO A 571 5.35 5.80 30.56
N HIS A 572 4.89 4.62 30.99
CA HIS A 572 5.07 3.38 30.24
C HIS A 572 4.20 3.24 29.00
N ASP A 573 3.12 4.02 28.91
CA ASP A 573 2.25 4.05 27.73
C ASP A 573 2.62 5.21 26.79
N LEU A 574 3.25 6.27 27.32
CA LEU A 574 3.85 7.36 26.52
C LEU A 574 5.16 6.95 25.82
N ILE A 575 5.93 6.06 26.44
CA ILE A 575 7.14 5.45 25.87
C ILE A 575 6.96 3.93 25.92
N PRO A 576 6.40 3.31 24.87
CA PRO A 576 6.05 1.89 24.86
C PRO A 576 7.26 0.96 24.98
N LEU A 577 7.01 -0.28 25.40
CA LEU A 577 8.02 -1.33 25.55
C LEU A 577 8.07 -2.17 24.27
N LEU A 578 9.24 -2.24 23.62
CA LEU A 578 9.46 -2.92 22.33
C LEU A 578 9.03 -4.39 22.35
N GLU A 579 9.26 -5.07 23.47
CA GLU A 579 8.98 -6.48 23.66
C GLU A 579 7.47 -6.81 23.68
N LEU A 580 6.59 -5.82 23.83
CA LEU A 580 5.14 -6.01 23.99
C LEU A 580 4.25 -5.08 23.14
N SER A 581 4.83 -4.19 22.33
CA SER A 581 4.07 -3.13 21.62
C SER A 581 4.19 -3.28 20.11
N LEU A 582 3.08 -3.65 19.46
CA LEU A 582 2.94 -3.71 18.00
C LEU A 582 1.67 -2.96 17.55
N PRO A 583 1.72 -2.10 16.50
CA PRO A 583 2.87 -1.53 15.78
C PRO A 583 3.21 -0.10 16.25
N MET A 584 4.48 0.29 16.11
CA MET A 584 5.03 1.59 16.59
C MET A 584 4.96 2.74 15.57
N GLU A 585 4.16 2.60 14.53
CA GLU A 585 4.26 3.42 13.32
C GLU A 585 3.42 4.71 13.39
N THR A 586 2.43 4.75 14.28
CA THR A 586 1.61 5.92 14.65
C THR A 586 2.33 6.92 15.58
N MET A 587 3.56 6.63 16.00
CA MET A 587 4.30 7.51 16.92
C MET A 587 4.85 8.76 16.23
N ILE A 588 4.41 9.93 16.70
CA ILE A 588 4.90 11.25 16.29
C ILE A 588 6.44 11.31 16.47
N LYS A 589 7.14 11.93 15.53
CA LYS A 589 8.61 12.06 15.59
C LYS A 589 9.03 13.12 16.63
N PRO A 590 10.11 12.88 17.41
CA PRO A 590 10.93 11.67 17.42
C PRO A 590 10.24 10.51 18.16
N ARG A 591 10.40 9.29 17.66
CA ARG A 591 9.82 8.09 18.28
C ARG A 591 10.59 7.75 19.56
N LEU A 592 9.92 7.80 20.70
CA LEU A 592 10.46 7.41 22.00
C LEU A 592 10.05 5.97 22.30
N LEU A 593 11.04 5.08 22.43
CA LEU A 593 10.84 3.64 22.61
C LEU A 593 11.68 3.16 23.80
N SER A 594 11.23 2.08 24.45
CA SER A 594 11.94 1.47 25.57
C SER A 594 12.11 -0.03 25.39
N THR A 595 13.13 -0.59 26.03
CA THR A 595 13.44 -2.02 25.98
C THR A 595 14.10 -2.45 27.28
N HIS A 596 13.99 -3.74 27.59
CA HIS A 596 14.72 -4.40 28.67
C HIS A 596 15.67 -5.48 28.17
N THR A 597 15.72 -5.70 26.85
CA THR A 597 16.62 -6.63 26.16
C THR A 597 18.10 -6.28 26.41
N PRO A 598 18.96 -7.26 26.77
CA PRO A 598 20.40 -7.07 26.91
C PRO A 598 21.05 -6.56 25.63
N TYR A 599 22.13 -5.76 25.74
CA TYR A 599 22.79 -5.15 24.58
C TYR A 599 23.22 -6.18 23.50
N SER A 600 23.73 -7.34 23.93
CA SER A 600 24.09 -8.48 23.07
C SER A 600 22.92 -8.96 22.19
N SER A 601 21.70 -8.91 22.70
CA SER A 601 20.48 -9.44 22.07
C SER A 601 19.65 -8.37 21.34
N LEU A 602 20.06 -7.10 21.38
CA LEU A 602 19.38 -6.04 20.61
C LEU A 602 19.48 -6.31 19.09
N PRO A 603 18.41 -6.01 18.33
CA PRO A 603 18.41 -6.09 16.87
C PRO A 603 19.55 -5.29 16.22
N GLN A 604 20.10 -5.80 15.12
CA GLN A 604 21.17 -5.13 14.38
C GLN A 604 20.73 -3.77 13.82
N SER A 605 19.45 -3.59 13.53
CA SER A 605 18.86 -2.29 13.16
C SER A 605 18.98 -1.24 14.27
N ILE A 606 18.95 -1.63 15.55
CA ILE A 606 19.22 -0.74 16.68
C ILE A 606 20.73 -0.52 16.81
N LYS A 607 21.55 -1.58 16.71
CA LYS A 607 23.02 -1.48 16.86
C LYS A 607 23.71 -0.65 15.78
N TYR A 608 23.26 -0.68 14.52
CA TYR A 608 23.92 0.00 13.40
C TYR A 608 23.26 1.30 12.90
N SER A 609 22.04 1.64 13.34
CA SER A 609 21.40 2.91 12.95
C SER A 609 21.91 4.10 13.77
N HIS A 610 21.52 5.32 13.39
CA HIS A 610 21.80 6.54 14.15
C HIS A 610 20.87 6.76 15.37
N CYS A 611 20.10 5.74 15.80
CA CYS A 611 19.29 5.88 17.00
C CYS A 611 20.18 6.02 18.25
N LYS A 612 19.73 6.84 19.21
CA LYS A 612 20.42 7.05 20.48
C LYS A 612 19.80 6.20 21.58
N ILE A 613 20.64 5.70 22.48
CA ILE A 613 20.25 4.86 23.60
C ILE A 613 20.63 5.59 24.88
N VAL A 614 19.66 5.78 25.78
CA VAL A 614 19.93 6.22 27.16
C VAL A 614 19.71 5.02 28.07
N TYR A 615 20.80 4.49 28.63
CA TYR A 615 20.77 3.37 29.55
C TYR A 615 20.89 3.87 30.99
N ILE A 616 20.04 3.37 31.89
CA ILE A 616 20.13 3.64 33.32
C ILE A 616 20.36 2.33 34.09
N CYS A 617 21.42 2.32 34.89
CA CYS A 617 21.65 1.30 35.91
C CYS A 617 21.45 1.88 37.32
N ARG A 618 21.51 0.99 38.31
CA ARG A 618 21.25 1.30 39.71
C ARG A 618 22.02 0.29 40.59
N ASN A 619 22.31 0.64 41.85
CA ASN A 619 22.91 -0.28 42.82
C ASN A 619 22.17 -1.65 42.79
N PRO A 620 22.88 -2.77 42.56
CA PRO A 620 22.25 -4.08 42.32
C PRO A 620 21.42 -4.59 43.50
N LEU A 621 21.81 -4.24 44.73
CA LEU A 621 21.11 -4.66 45.96
C LEU A 621 19.75 -3.96 46.09
N ASP A 622 19.71 -2.67 45.76
CA ASP A 622 18.46 -1.90 45.69
C ASP A 622 17.54 -2.39 44.56
N VAL A 623 18.11 -2.78 43.40
CA VAL A 623 17.33 -3.35 42.31
C VAL A 623 16.68 -4.66 42.74
N PHE A 624 17.43 -5.54 43.41
CA PHE A 624 16.87 -6.78 43.95
C PHE A 624 15.69 -6.52 44.90
N VAL A 625 15.86 -5.66 45.90
CA VAL A 625 14.79 -5.34 46.86
C VAL A 625 13.60 -4.67 46.17
N SER A 626 13.83 -3.79 45.19
CA SER A 626 12.76 -3.21 44.40
C SER A 626 12.00 -4.25 43.55
N HIS A 627 12.71 -5.24 42.99
CA HIS A 627 12.11 -6.31 42.21
C HIS A 627 11.30 -7.27 43.07
N TRP A 628 11.85 -7.69 44.23
CA TRP A 628 11.15 -8.54 45.19
C TRP A 628 9.80 -7.92 45.62
N HIS A 629 9.78 -6.65 46.03
CA HIS A 629 8.57 -5.91 46.38
C HIS A 629 7.57 -5.76 45.21
N PHE A 630 8.08 -5.44 44.01
CA PHE A 630 7.22 -5.26 42.84
C PHE A 630 6.51 -6.57 42.49
N SER A 631 7.26 -7.68 42.41
CA SER A 631 6.69 -9.00 42.17
C SER A 631 5.66 -9.38 43.25
N HIS A 632 5.94 -9.15 44.54
CA HIS A 632 4.95 -9.39 45.61
C HIS A 632 3.64 -8.64 45.38
N LYS A 633 3.70 -7.39 44.90
CA LYS A 633 2.50 -6.60 44.60
C LYS A 633 1.75 -7.09 43.35
N LEU A 634 2.43 -7.73 42.39
CA LEU A 634 1.79 -8.33 41.22
C LEU A 634 1.12 -9.68 41.52
N TYR A 635 1.77 -10.53 42.31
CA TYR A 635 1.28 -11.88 42.59
C TYR A 635 0.36 -11.96 43.81
N GLY A 636 0.42 -10.97 44.71
CA GLY A 636 -0.53 -10.82 45.82
C GLY A 636 -1.97 -10.56 45.38
N GLU A 637 -2.20 -10.06 44.16
CA GLU A 637 -3.55 -9.96 43.56
C GLU A 637 -4.09 -11.35 43.11
N ASN A 638 -3.23 -12.39 43.05
CA ASN A 638 -3.55 -13.74 42.56
C ASN A 638 -3.54 -14.84 43.66
N ASN A 639 -3.48 -14.48 44.95
CA ASN A 639 -3.44 -15.42 46.09
C ASN A 639 -2.29 -16.45 46.07
N ILE A 640 -1.13 -16.13 45.49
CA ILE A 640 0.04 -17.01 45.50
C ILE A 640 0.96 -16.64 46.68
N GLU A 641 1.38 -17.63 47.46
CA GLU A 641 2.34 -17.44 48.55
C GLU A 641 3.76 -17.25 47.98
N PRO A 642 4.44 -16.12 48.28
CA PRO A 642 5.71 -15.79 47.65
C PRO A 642 6.90 -16.45 48.36
N TYR A 643 7.98 -16.75 47.61
CA TYR A 643 9.17 -17.39 48.16
C TYR A 643 9.91 -16.49 49.15
N HIS A 644 10.68 -17.11 50.05
CA HIS A 644 11.50 -16.40 51.03
C HIS A 644 12.54 -15.49 50.35
N LEU A 645 12.80 -14.33 50.98
CA LEU A 645 13.72 -13.30 50.48
C LEU A 645 15.13 -13.84 50.17
N GLU A 646 15.61 -14.79 50.98
CA GLU A 646 16.93 -15.41 50.85
C GLU A 646 17.06 -16.24 49.57
N GLU A 647 16.04 -17.01 49.22
CA GLU A 647 15.99 -17.84 48.00
C GLU A 647 15.89 -16.95 46.76
N CYS A 648 15.03 -15.92 46.82
CA CYS A 648 14.95 -14.89 45.79
C CYS A 648 16.31 -14.22 45.54
N PHE A 649 17.06 -13.92 46.61
CA PHE A 649 18.38 -13.28 46.52
C PHE A 649 19.44 -14.22 45.95
N ASP A 650 19.42 -15.51 46.32
CA ASP A 650 20.33 -16.50 45.75
C ASP A 650 20.10 -16.70 44.24
N MET A 651 18.84 -16.76 43.80
CA MET A 651 18.47 -16.78 42.38
C MET A 651 18.92 -15.51 41.65
N PHE A 652 18.75 -14.33 42.26
CA PHE A 652 19.24 -13.07 41.71
C PHE A 652 20.77 -13.08 41.53
N CYS A 653 21.52 -13.51 42.56
CA CYS A 653 22.98 -13.65 42.50
C CYS A 653 23.44 -14.61 41.39
N LYS A 654 22.73 -15.73 41.19
CA LYS A 654 22.95 -16.71 40.13
C LYS A 654 22.54 -16.22 38.73
N GLY A 655 21.89 -15.06 38.61
CA GLY A 655 21.39 -14.51 37.35
C GLY A 655 20.03 -15.05 36.89
N ILE A 656 19.33 -15.82 37.74
CA ILE A 656 18.08 -16.52 37.42
C ILE A 656 16.86 -15.63 37.71
N HIS A 657 16.70 -14.58 36.90
CA HIS A 657 15.61 -13.60 37.00
C HIS A 657 15.40 -12.86 35.69
N ALA A 658 14.27 -12.17 35.53
CA ALA A 658 13.90 -11.41 34.33
C ALA A 658 15.05 -10.53 33.78
N PHE A 659 15.42 -10.74 32.52
CA PHE A 659 16.56 -10.16 31.80
C PHE A 659 17.93 -10.33 32.47
N GLY A 660 18.05 -11.28 33.41
CA GLY A 660 19.31 -11.71 33.99
C GLY A 660 20.11 -12.61 33.03
N PRO A 661 21.43 -12.77 33.23
CA PRO A 661 22.20 -12.28 34.38
C PRO A 661 22.36 -10.76 34.44
N PHE A 662 22.11 -10.20 35.62
CA PHE A 662 22.11 -8.75 35.86
C PHE A 662 23.46 -8.09 35.54
N TRP A 663 24.54 -8.81 35.88
CA TRP A 663 25.93 -8.41 35.71
C TRP A 663 26.26 -8.18 34.23
N ASP A 664 26.02 -9.19 33.40
CA ASP A 664 26.28 -9.20 31.97
C ASP A 664 25.38 -8.20 31.22
N HIS A 665 24.12 -8.02 31.66
CA HIS A 665 23.23 -6.98 31.15
C HIS A 665 23.83 -5.58 31.30
N ILE A 666 24.32 -5.24 32.49
CA ILE A 666 24.97 -3.94 32.74
C ILE A 666 26.30 -3.83 31.98
N LEU A 667 27.15 -4.85 32.04
CA LEU A 667 28.45 -4.84 31.37
C LEU A 667 28.35 -4.65 29.85
N GLY A 668 27.33 -5.25 29.22
CA GLY A 668 27.07 -5.08 27.79
C GLY A 668 26.83 -3.62 27.41
N PHE A 669 25.96 -2.92 28.14
CA PHE A 669 25.70 -1.49 27.90
C PHE A 669 26.87 -0.59 28.35
N TRP A 670 27.57 -0.93 29.45
CA TRP A 670 28.75 -0.20 29.91
C TRP A 670 29.85 -0.20 28.85
N LYS A 671 30.29 -1.38 28.40
CA LYS A 671 31.33 -1.52 27.35
C LYS A 671 30.93 -0.81 26.06
N ALA A 672 29.70 -1.02 25.60
CA ALA A 672 29.19 -0.36 24.39
C ALA A 672 29.11 1.18 24.53
N SER A 673 28.89 1.72 25.74
CA SER A 673 28.93 3.17 26.00
C SER A 673 30.33 3.78 25.97
N LEU A 674 31.35 3.02 26.38
CA LEU A 674 32.75 3.42 26.26
C LEU A 674 33.23 3.38 24.79
N GLU A 675 32.76 2.40 24.02
CA GLU A 675 33.05 2.26 22.58
C GLU A 675 32.31 3.31 21.72
N MET A 676 31.05 3.63 22.06
CA MET A 676 30.18 4.51 21.28
C MET A 676 29.49 5.59 22.15
N PRO A 677 30.24 6.50 22.79
CA PRO A 677 29.70 7.51 23.71
C PRO A 677 28.77 8.53 23.02
N HIS A 678 28.90 8.71 21.70
CA HIS A 678 28.00 9.55 20.89
C HIS A 678 26.62 8.91 20.65
N LYS A 679 26.47 7.61 20.94
CA LYS A 679 25.28 6.80 20.66
C LYS A 679 24.64 6.21 21.91
N ILE A 680 25.42 5.92 22.95
CA ILE A 680 24.93 5.30 24.18
C ILE A 680 25.35 6.15 25.37
N LEU A 681 24.37 6.83 25.99
CA LEU A 681 24.54 7.54 27.25
C LEU A 681 24.27 6.56 28.40
N PHE A 682 25.27 6.31 29.24
CA PHE A 682 25.17 5.44 30.40
C PHE A 682 25.03 6.28 31.67
N LEU A 683 23.98 6.01 32.46
CA LEU A 683 23.61 6.76 33.65
C LEU A 683 23.49 5.83 34.86
N LYS A 684 23.83 6.33 36.06
CA LYS A 684 23.48 5.68 37.33
C LYS A 684 22.34 6.42 38.02
N TYR A 685 21.37 5.69 38.54
CA TYR A 685 20.22 6.23 39.28
C TYR A 685 20.67 7.05 40.50
N GLU A 686 21.70 6.61 41.21
CA GLU A 686 22.30 7.27 42.37
C GLU A 686 22.94 8.62 41.99
N GLU A 687 23.59 8.70 40.82
CA GLU A 687 24.21 9.94 40.33
C GLU A 687 23.13 10.91 39.82
N LEU A 688 22.15 10.41 39.04
CA LEU A 688 21.03 11.19 38.56
C LEU A 688 20.23 11.82 39.71
N LYS A 689 20.09 11.11 40.84
CA LYS A 689 19.42 11.63 42.03
C LYS A 689 20.23 12.68 42.81
N LYS A 690 21.56 12.74 42.66
CA LYS A 690 22.41 13.76 43.31
C LYS A 690 22.29 15.14 42.65
N ASP A 691 22.10 15.20 41.33
CA ASP A 691 21.92 16.46 40.58
C ASP A 691 21.00 16.25 39.36
N VAL A 692 19.68 16.27 39.60
CA VAL A 692 18.68 15.97 38.56
C VAL A 692 18.73 17.00 37.42
N VAL A 693 18.96 18.28 37.73
CA VAL A 693 19.00 19.36 36.73
C VAL A 693 20.19 19.22 35.80
N PHE A 694 21.38 18.88 36.31
CA PHE A 694 22.55 18.60 35.48
C PHE A 694 22.29 17.42 34.53
N PHE A 695 21.73 16.31 35.04
CA PHE A 695 21.43 15.15 34.21
C PHE A 695 20.27 15.38 33.22
N ILE A 696 19.29 16.23 33.54
CA ILE A 696 18.27 16.69 32.58
C ILE A 696 18.93 17.40 31.39
N LYS A 697 19.88 18.33 31.65
CA LYS A 697 20.61 19.03 30.58
C LYS A 697 21.48 18.07 29.78
N MET A 698 22.23 17.18 30.44
CA MET A 698 23.05 16.17 29.77
C MET A 698 22.22 15.24 28.86
N ILE A 699 21.05 14.79 29.32
CA ILE A 699 20.14 13.97 28.50
C ILE A 699 19.59 14.79 27.33
N ALA A 700 19.24 16.06 27.53
CA ALA A 700 18.74 16.95 26.49
C ALA A 700 19.78 17.19 25.39
N ASP A 701 21.01 17.54 25.77
CA ASP A 701 22.14 17.72 24.85
C ASP A 701 22.45 16.43 24.08
N PHE A 702 22.54 15.31 24.81
CA PHE A 702 22.79 13.99 24.22
C PHE A 702 21.68 13.60 23.22
N LEU A 703 20.42 13.91 23.50
CA LEU A 703 19.29 13.58 22.61
C LEU A 703 19.11 14.56 21.43
N GLU A 704 19.96 15.58 21.26
CA GLU A 704 19.79 16.68 20.29
C GLU A 704 18.56 17.58 20.54
N PHE A 705 18.15 17.69 21.81
CA PHE A 705 17.14 18.65 22.27
C PHE A 705 17.72 19.62 23.33
N PRO A 706 18.88 20.25 23.11
CA PRO A 706 19.55 21.12 24.10
C PRO A 706 18.61 22.24 24.57
N PHE A 707 18.81 22.70 25.81
CA PHE A 707 18.06 23.86 26.32
C PHE A 707 18.62 25.16 25.77
N SER A 708 17.76 26.10 25.41
CA SER A 708 18.19 27.47 25.09
C SER A 708 18.59 28.23 26.36
N LYS A 709 19.38 29.30 26.22
CA LYS A 709 19.77 30.14 27.36
C LYS A 709 18.55 30.78 28.04
N GLU A 710 17.51 31.05 27.27
CA GLU A 710 16.22 31.56 27.71
C GLU A 710 15.43 30.48 28.46
N GLU A 711 15.42 29.23 27.97
CA GLU A 711 14.81 28.11 28.70
C GLU A 711 15.51 27.84 30.04
N GLU A 712 16.84 27.91 30.08
CA GLU A 712 17.61 27.79 31.32
C GLU A 712 17.34 28.97 32.27
N HIS A 713 17.26 30.21 31.76
CA HIS A 713 16.98 31.40 32.56
C HIS A 713 15.56 31.40 33.13
N CYS A 714 14.58 30.93 32.34
CA CYS A 714 13.19 30.73 32.77
C CYS A 714 12.99 29.48 33.68
N GLY A 715 14.05 28.72 33.95
CA GLY A 715 14.02 27.57 34.85
C GLY A 715 13.28 26.35 34.29
N VAL A 716 13.19 26.19 32.97
CA VAL A 716 12.50 25.04 32.34
C VAL A 716 13.09 23.69 32.78
N PRO A 717 14.42 23.49 32.94
CA PRO A 717 14.97 22.26 33.51
C PRO A 717 14.46 21.95 34.92
N GLN A 718 14.32 22.97 35.77
CA GLN A 718 13.80 22.86 37.14
C GLN A 718 12.29 22.57 37.15
N GLN A 719 11.53 23.12 36.19
CA GLN A 719 10.12 22.77 36.00
C GLN A 719 9.95 21.30 35.59
N ILE A 720 10.85 20.76 34.74
CA ILE A 720 10.86 19.34 34.35
C ILE A 720 11.26 18.45 35.53
N GLU A 721 12.28 18.83 36.32
CA GLU A 721 12.63 18.17 37.58
C GLU A 721 11.42 18.11 38.51
N GLN A 722 10.76 19.25 38.75
CA GLN A 722 9.60 19.33 39.63
C GLN A 722 8.45 18.47 39.12
N LEU A 723 8.12 18.52 37.82
CA LEU A 723 7.06 17.71 37.22
C LEU A 723 7.35 16.20 37.33
N CYS A 724 8.60 15.80 37.09
CA CYS A 724 9.03 14.40 37.07
C CYS A 724 9.54 13.90 38.43
N CYS A 725 9.43 14.68 39.51
CA CYS A 725 9.89 14.25 40.83
C CYS A 725 9.05 13.06 41.34
N PHE A 726 9.64 12.23 42.20
CA PHE A 726 8.99 11.00 42.66
C PHE A 726 7.63 11.26 43.32
N GLU A 727 7.54 12.27 44.18
CA GLU A 727 6.29 12.62 44.87
C GLU A 727 5.22 13.12 43.90
N ASN A 728 5.56 13.96 42.92
CA ASN A 728 4.56 14.43 41.95
C ASN A 728 4.07 13.27 41.08
N LEU A 729 4.96 12.46 40.49
CA LEU A 729 4.55 11.32 39.68
C LEU A 729 3.71 10.32 40.47
N LYS A 730 4.10 9.98 41.71
CA LYS A 730 3.36 9.07 42.58
C LYS A 730 1.97 9.60 42.96
N ASN A 731 1.84 10.91 43.16
CA ASN A 731 0.60 11.54 43.62
C ASN A 731 -0.29 12.06 42.48
N MET A 732 0.08 11.88 41.21
CA MET A 732 -0.83 12.09 40.06
C MET A 732 -1.97 11.07 40.05
N ASP A 733 -3.19 11.48 39.70
CA ASP A 733 -4.37 10.61 39.76
C ASP A 733 -4.27 9.40 38.84
N VAL A 734 -3.76 9.58 37.60
CA VAL A 734 -3.49 8.47 36.67
C VAL A 734 -2.57 7.39 37.26
N ASN A 735 -1.68 7.75 38.19
CA ASN A 735 -0.74 6.81 38.82
C ASN A 735 -1.27 6.21 40.12
N LYS A 736 -2.22 6.85 40.79
CA LYS A 736 -2.91 6.31 41.98
C LYS A 736 -4.02 5.31 41.60
N THR A 737 -4.87 5.66 40.63
CA THR A 737 -6.10 4.90 40.32
C THR A 737 -6.06 4.18 38.97
N GLY A 738 -5.19 4.60 38.05
CA GLY A 738 -5.09 4.01 36.72
C GLY A 738 -4.58 2.57 36.73
N LYS A 739 -4.96 1.82 35.69
CA LYS A 739 -4.48 0.47 35.39
C LYS A 739 -3.99 0.42 33.94
N ARG A 740 -2.96 -0.38 33.68
CA ARG A 740 -2.50 -0.68 32.31
C ARG A 740 -3.45 -1.69 31.63
N PRO A 741 -3.41 -1.82 30.28
CA PRO A 741 -4.27 -2.77 29.54
C PRO A 741 -4.18 -4.22 30.02
N ILE A 742 -3.03 -4.62 30.60
CA ILE A 742 -2.78 -5.92 31.22
C ILE A 742 -3.33 -6.06 32.67
N GLY A 743 -4.24 -5.18 33.09
CA GLY A 743 -4.89 -5.21 34.42
C GLY A 743 -4.09 -4.64 35.59
N MET A 744 -2.77 -4.51 35.44
CA MET A 744 -1.84 -4.04 36.47
C MET A 744 -2.11 -2.59 36.92
N SER A 745 -2.15 -2.34 38.24
CA SER A 745 -2.24 -0.98 38.80
C SER A 745 -0.99 -0.15 38.51
N ASN A 746 -1.17 1.09 38.04
CA ASN A 746 -0.10 2.07 37.85
C ASN A 746 0.63 2.39 39.17
N SER A 747 -0.05 2.21 40.32
CA SER A 747 0.53 2.41 41.64
C SER A 747 1.64 1.39 41.98
N SER A 748 1.77 0.29 41.22
CA SER A 748 2.82 -0.71 41.42
C SER A 748 4.21 -0.20 41.04
N PHE A 749 4.31 0.81 40.17
CA PHE A 749 5.59 1.40 39.76
C PHE A 749 6.17 2.41 40.78
N PHE A 750 5.43 2.77 41.84
CA PHE A 750 5.81 3.82 42.79
C PHE A 750 5.86 3.29 44.24
N ARG A 751 7.07 2.98 44.73
CA ARG A 751 7.32 2.47 46.10
C ARG A 751 7.84 3.57 47.05
N LYS A 752 9.17 3.67 47.20
CA LYS A 752 9.86 4.69 48.01
C LYS A 752 10.67 5.74 47.22
N GLY A 753 11.26 5.38 46.07
CA GLY A 753 12.14 6.29 45.33
C GLY A 753 13.48 6.61 46.03
N GLU A 754 13.85 5.83 47.04
CA GLU A 754 15.04 6.01 47.88
C GLU A 754 16.19 5.07 47.49
N THR A 755 17.42 5.48 47.78
CA THR A 755 18.68 4.73 47.56
C THR A 755 19.20 4.17 48.88
N GLY A 756 19.76 2.96 48.88
CA GLY A 756 20.27 2.31 50.10
C GLY A 756 19.20 1.59 50.93
N ASP A 757 17.97 1.48 50.41
CA ASP A 757 16.87 0.80 51.11
C ASP A 757 17.13 -0.71 51.28
N TRP A 758 18.07 -1.28 50.51
CA TRP A 758 18.52 -2.66 50.68
C TRP A 758 18.99 -3.02 52.09
N VAL A 759 19.52 -2.06 52.86
CA VAL A 759 19.96 -2.25 54.25
C VAL A 759 18.79 -2.68 55.16
N ASN A 760 17.56 -2.28 54.84
CA ASN A 760 16.37 -2.61 55.62
C ASN A 760 15.83 -4.03 55.38
N TYR A 761 16.38 -4.78 54.41
CA TYR A 761 15.86 -6.09 54.00
C TYR A 761 16.94 -7.17 53.92
N LEU A 762 18.16 -6.85 53.50
CA LEU A 762 19.24 -7.83 53.34
C LEU A 762 19.97 -8.05 54.67
N THR A 763 20.19 -9.30 55.04
CA THR A 763 21.08 -9.62 56.18
C THR A 763 22.52 -9.20 55.86
N PRO A 764 23.38 -8.94 56.87
CA PRO A 764 24.78 -8.59 56.63
C PRO A 764 25.53 -9.61 55.76
N GLN A 765 25.21 -10.90 55.87
CA GLN A 765 25.80 -11.97 55.05
C GLN A 765 25.36 -11.89 53.58
N MET A 766 24.08 -11.58 53.32
CA MET A 766 23.57 -11.36 51.96
C MET A 766 24.18 -10.10 51.35
N ALA A 767 24.23 -9.01 52.10
CA ALA A 767 24.85 -7.76 51.67
C ALA A 767 26.33 -7.95 51.30
N GLU A 768 27.11 -8.61 52.14
CA GLU A 768 28.54 -8.88 51.89
C GLU A 768 28.75 -9.77 50.66
N ARG A 769 27.98 -10.86 50.52
CA ARG A 769 27.97 -11.71 49.31
C ARG A 769 27.67 -10.89 48.07
N GLY A 770 26.70 -9.99 48.15
CA GLY A 770 26.32 -9.08 47.07
C GLY A 770 27.43 -8.10 46.71
N LYS A 771 27.98 -7.37 47.70
CA LYS A 771 29.14 -6.45 47.55
C LYS A 771 30.32 -7.15 46.87
N LYS A 772 30.67 -8.36 47.31
CA LYS A 772 31.75 -9.17 46.72
C LYS A 772 31.49 -9.48 45.24
N LEU A 773 30.27 -9.94 44.89
CA LEU A 773 29.90 -10.20 43.49
C LEU A 773 29.95 -8.93 42.61
N ILE A 774 29.56 -7.78 43.16
CA ILE A 774 29.62 -6.49 42.47
C ILE A 774 31.08 -6.14 42.14
N GLN A 775 31.98 -6.28 43.11
CA GLN A 775 33.41 -6.05 42.92
C GLN A 775 34.03 -7.04 41.92
N GLU A 776 33.73 -8.33 42.05
CA GLU A 776 34.22 -9.38 41.14
C GLU A 776 33.73 -9.19 39.70
N LYS A 777 32.50 -8.71 39.49
CA LYS A 777 31.90 -8.58 38.15
C LYS A 777 32.19 -7.25 37.48
N PHE A 778 32.31 -6.15 38.22
CA PHE A 778 32.45 -4.81 37.64
C PHE A 778 33.81 -4.14 37.88
N GLY A 779 34.58 -4.59 38.88
CA GLY A 779 35.80 -3.92 39.32
C GLY A 779 36.87 -3.80 38.22
N GLU A 780 37.11 -4.88 37.47
CA GLU A 780 38.06 -4.88 36.34
C GLU A 780 37.65 -3.96 35.18
N PHE A 781 36.36 -3.61 35.09
CA PHE A 781 35.80 -2.74 34.04
C PHE A 781 35.64 -1.29 34.48
N GLY A 782 36.11 -0.93 35.68
CA GLY A 782 36.04 0.43 36.22
C GLY A 782 34.63 0.93 36.58
N LEU A 783 33.62 0.05 36.58
CA LEU A 783 32.24 0.42 36.94
C LEU A 783 32.03 0.24 38.44
N VAL A 784 32.06 1.36 39.17
CA VAL A 784 31.90 1.39 40.64
C VAL A 784 30.49 1.88 41.02
N PHE A 785 29.92 1.23 42.04
CA PHE A 785 28.66 1.62 42.68
C PHE A 785 28.93 2.08 44.12
N ASP A 786 28.31 3.19 44.51
CA ASP A 786 28.32 3.61 45.91
C ASP A 786 27.48 2.63 46.75
N PHE A 787 28.08 2.10 47.81
CA PHE A 787 27.36 1.54 48.92
C PHE A 787 27.26 2.63 49.99
N LEU A 788 26.04 3.04 50.29
CA LEU A 788 25.76 3.84 51.48
C LEU A 788 25.91 2.90 52.68
N ASP A 789 27.06 2.96 53.33
CA ASP A 789 27.38 2.26 54.59
C ASP A 789 26.92 3.08 55.82
#